data_AF-A0A8S3WA41-F1
#
_entry.id   AF-A0A8S3WA41-F1
#
_cell.length_a   1.000
_cell.length_b   1.000
_cell.length_c   1.000
_cell.angle_alpha   90.00
_cell.angle_beta   90.00
_cell.angle_gamma   90.00
#
_symmetry.space_group_name_H-M   'P 1'
#
loop_
_entity.id
_entity.type
_entity.pdbx_description
1 polymer ?
#
loop_
_entity_poly.entity_id
_entity_poly.type
_entity_poly.pdbx_seq_one_letter_code
_entity_poly.pdbx_strand_id
1 'polypeptide(L)'
;MDAKITDDGKKDSAQRAAAWRSPGRNWSWRWTRQHASSRARGAARPPSSAPHPSSPPEGLMSAGSSRTQQAAPAAGGAHRMRWSQLMNANALRAYFRAKGEETGCLAYRARMHRFFAELEPSVSVTEQNLADRVRYILRSNIFGNAELERLRREAVPSSNGNAMAGNAAPLDAQQTAHVDAAVNIPFVVNSDDDGIVSHELEKMRSILEESMLEECEDADLLLLLLTETSLNVMYFGEEEDVNDNEDEGDSAIGDTEKCEKLNYNENIVAFIEKRELTRNIKPLVCSNILLEKITSNYIIVKQIISNLSWQDKAMCKLVCNNWYSAVQTLQKEQISPEDFVIDLCCSLKSGGGKGWFKKSGIFYTEPLVILTFANTAGFSAVCKCKVIQPRPCEQHCEKEHCLIDLINCHVNAPKNCMLTVKANYLVYRPQPHSNTYGHSITHYKYTWTNPFIAGIFIPKIPDVSFQVLNIRSQNSLQQEFYDVVDKLSKEHVIKGVLVYVTEKYLLDSVEDIVFLNYFKDVQPNVPYALGGCIVEDTMSENSDINLLVDSLNEGADFISENLLSIGLFTIPKTSNNNEYNFEMYSFIIESSDWTKPKIQQSVTEFSKKVPRFEHSIALKLSCVGRDQKHVLEQDCFRAVFPNTTIVGCYGNGELGIHHPARPEPEALSNATKRHRRDSGPQFGIMYSYSTVFVYIGWGKIISPQGPL
;
A
#
# COMPACT_ATOMS: atom_id res chain seq x y z
N MET A 1 -36.09 57.60 41.47
CA MET A 1 -36.08 56.29 42.13
C MET A 1 -34.72 55.66 41.85
N ASP A 2 -33.85 55.69 42.86
CA ASP A 2 -33.00 54.59 43.37
C ASP A 2 -32.45 53.51 42.41
N ALA A 3 -31.23 52.97 42.53
CA ALA A 3 -30.03 53.33 43.32
C ALA A 3 -28.84 52.36 42.98
N LYS A 4 -27.60 52.75 43.33
CA LYS A 4 -26.40 51.89 43.64
C LYS A 4 -25.75 51.05 42.49
N ILE A 5 -24.43 50.73 42.42
CA ILE A 5 -23.33 50.35 43.36
C ILE A 5 -23.39 48.85 43.76
N THR A 6 -22.39 47.98 43.51
CA THR A 6 -21.00 48.13 42.95
C THR A 6 -20.44 46.81 42.38
N ASP A 7 -19.35 46.92 41.59
CA ASP A 7 -18.09 46.13 41.50
C ASP A 7 -17.99 44.61 41.89
N ASP A 8 -16.89 44.01 41.39
CA ASP A 8 -16.18 42.80 41.84
C ASP A 8 -16.71 41.37 41.52
N GLY A 9 -15.74 40.48 41.22
CA GLY A 9 -15.90 39.03 41.41
C GLY A 9 -15.71 38.09 40.21
N LYS A 10 -14.47 37.86 39.75
CA LYS A 10 -14.07 36.57 39.14
C LYS A 10 -12.57 36.24 39.21
N LYS A 11 -12.03 36.20 40.43
CA LYS A 11 -11.03 35.18 40.78
C LYS A 11 -11.79 33.91 41.18
N ASP A 12 -11.47 32.79 40.54
CA ASP A 12 -11.37 31.44 41.12
C ASP A 12 -11.55 30.35 40.05
N SER A 13 -10.49 29.53 39.87
CA SER A 13 -10.46 28.18 39.26
C SER A 13 -9.05 27.80 38.75
N ALA A 14 -8.11 28.75 38.68
CA ALA A 14 -6.70 28.49 38.36
C ALA A 14 -5.90 27.88 39.54
N GLN A 15 -6.40 26.81 40.18
CA GLN A 15 -5.70 26.15 41.29
C GLN A 15 -6.10 24.67 41.49
N ARG A 16 -5.82 23.79 40.51
CA ARG A 16 -5.82 22.32 40.72
C ARG A 16 -5.08 21.51 39.63
N ALA A 17 -3.77 21.75 39.46
CA ALA A 17 -2.88 20.89 38.65
C ALA A 17 -1.39 21.04 39.05
N ALA A 18 -1.07 20.84 40.34
CA ALA A 18 0.27 21.09 40.89
C ALA A 18 0.79 19.94 41.80
N ALA A 19 0.71 18.72 41.29
CA ALA A 19 1.49 17.53 41.64
C ALA A 19 1.23 16.57 40.45
N TRP A 20 2.20 15.97 39.76
CA TRP A 20 3.47 15.40 40.22
C TRP A 20 4.65 15.87 39.35
N ARG A 21 5.85 16.01 39.93
CA ARG A 21 7.11 16.18 39.19
C ARG A 21 8.23 15.34 39.80
N SER A 22 8.90 14.53 38.97
CA SER A 22 10.34 14.17 39.02
C SER A 22 10.67 13.19 37.89
N PRO A 23 11.92 13.12 37.38
CA PRO A 23 12.63 14.27 36.83
C PRO A 23 13.38 13.97 35.49
N GLY A 24 13.56 15.00 34.66
CA GLY A 24 14.77 15.19 33.86
C GLY A 24 14.98 14.35 32.59
N ARG A 25 14.70 14.96 31.43
CA ARG A 25 15.66 15.05 30.31
C ARG A 25 15.28 16.17 29.34
N ASN A 26 15.93 17.32 29.48
CA ASN A 26 15.82 18.42 28.51
C ASN A 26 16.63 18.07 27.26
N TRP A 27 15.96 17.91 26.11
CA TRP A 27 16.60 17.89 24.80
C TRP A 27 16.36 19.22 24.10
N SER A 28 17.23 20.20 24.35
CA SER A 28 17.18 21.49 23.67
C SER A 28 18.00 21.46 22.38
N TRP A 29 17.37 21.10 21.26
CA TRP A 29 17.99 21.23 19.94
C TRP A 29 17.97 22.70 19.49
N ARG A 30 19.11 23.38 19.58
CA ARG A 30 19.31 24.75 19.08
C ARG A 30 20.17 24.69 17.81
N TRP A 31 19.53 24.79 16.65
CA TRP A 31 20.24 24.96 15.37
C TRP A 31 20.24 26.43 14.92
N THR A 32 21.44 26.97 14.73
CA THR A 32 21.67 28.33 14.22
C THR A 32 21.53 28.36 12.70
N ARG A 33 20.64 29.21 12.17
CA ARG A 33 20.51 29.43 10.72
C ARG A 33 21.75 30.13 10.14
N GLN A 34 22.26 29.62 9.03
CA GLN A 34 22.86 30.43 7.97
C GLN A 34 22.28 29.99 6.63
N HIS A 35 21.38 30.80 6.06
CA HIS A 35 20.94 30.65 4.67
C HIS A 35 21.79 31.57 3.78
N ALA A 36 22.44 31.00 2.76
CA ALA A 36 22.88 31.76 1.60
C ALA A 36 21.74 31.78 0.57
N SER A 37 21.28 32.98 0.21
CA SER A 37 20.21 33.18 -0.78
C SER A 37 20.80 33.27 -2.19
N SER A 38 20.32 32.43 -3.11
CA SER A 38 20.50 32.64 -4.56
C SER A 38 19.18 33.05 -5.19
N ARG A 39 18.97 34.35 -5.36
CA ARG A 39 17.79 34.95 -6.01
C ARG A 39 17.68 34.48 -7.47
N ALA A 40 16.47 34.11 -7.87
CA ALA A 40 16.08 34.06 -9.28
C ALA A 40 16.09 35.48 -9.90
N ARG A 41 16.49 35.58 -11.17
CA ARG A 41 16.07 36.62 -12.11
C ARG A 41 16.02 36.03 -13.52
N GLY A 42 14.84 36.02 -14.12
CA GLY A 42 14.70 35.93 -15.58
C GLY A 42 14.44 37.32 -16.14
N ALA A 43 14.96 37.62 -17.34
CA ALA A 43 14.48 38.70 -18.19
C ALA A 43 14.92 38.49 -19.65
N ALA A 44 14.02 38.89 -20.56
CA ALA A 44 13.99 38.73 -22.01
C ALA A 44 15.25 39.09 -22.82
N ARG A 45 15.25 38.60 -24.08
CA ARG A 45 16.22 38.83 -25.16
C ARG A 45 15.55 39.61 -26.31
N PRO A 46 16.21 40.61 -26.90
CA PRO A 46 16.02 40.97 -28.31
C PRO A 46 17.36 41.01 -29.11
N PRO A 47 17.34 41.16 -30.45
CA PRO A 47 18.45 40.68 -31.30
C PRO A 47 19.37 41.75 -31.96
N SER A 48 20.57 41.28 -32.32
CA SER A 48 21.43 41.64 -33.48
C SER A 48 21.81 43.09 -33.82
N SER A 49 23.11 43.41 -33.74
CA SER A 49 23.98 43.77 -34.90
C SER A 49 25.43 44.06 -34.46
N ALA A 50 26.40 43.96 -35.39
CA ALA A 50 27.87 44.11 -35.21
C ALA A 50 28.35 45.54 -35.63
N PRO A 51 29.66 45.96 -35.64
CA PRO A 51 30.90 45.18 -35.45
C PRO A 51 32.07 45.84 -34.64
N HIS A 52 33.20 45.12 -34.56
CA HIS A 52 34.58 45.54 -34.17
C HIS A 52 35.17 46.67 -35.07
N PRO A 53 36.34 47.34 -34.77
CA PRO A 53 37.56 46.88 -34.05
C PRO A 53 38.16 47.89 -33.01
N SER A 54 39.19 47.58 -32.19
CA SER A 54 40.63 47.45 -32.58
C SER A 54 41.54 47.24 -31.34
N SER A 55 42.85 47.01 -31.57
CA SER A 55 43.84 46.35 -30.68
C SER A 55 44.64 47.31 -29.73
N PRO A 56 45.53 46.81 -28.82
CA PRO A 56 46.03 47.54 -27.64
C PRO A 56 47.45 48.14 -27.81
N PRO A 57 48.05 48.67 -26.71
CA PRO A 57 49.46 48.37 -26.44
C PRO A 57 49.80 47.96 -25.00
N GLU A 58 50.70 46.98 -24.94
CA GLU A 58 51.83 46.71 -24.03
C GLU A 58 52.03 47.47 -22.70
N GLY A 59 52.41 46.70 -21.67
CA GLY A 59 53.64 46.98 -20.90
C GLY A 59 53.52 47.44 -19.44
N LEU A 60 53.85 46.56 -18.48
CA LEU A 60 55.11 46.66 -17.71
C LEU A 60 55.35 45.42 -16.82
N MET A 61 56.62 45.13 -16.53
CA MET A 61 57.02 44.07 -15.60
C MET A 61 57.09 44.60 -14.16
N SER A 62 56.90 43.72 -13.17
CA SER A 62 57.66 43.79 -11.93
C SER A 62 57.73 42.44 -11.22
N ALA A 63 58.89 42.10 -10.66
CA ALA A 63 59.14 40.91 -9.87
C ALA A 63 59.22 41.27 -8.38
N GLY A 64 58.82 40.36 -7.47
CA GLY A 64 58.86 40.65 -6.03
C GLY A 64 58.49 39.47 -5.14
N SER A 65 59.50 38.83 -4.58
CA SER A 65 59.45 37.67 -3.69
C SER A 65 58.52 37.76 -2.45
N SER A 66 57.78 36.67 -2.24
CA SER A 66 57.53 35.97 -0.96
C SER A 66 57.59 36.70 0.39
N ARG A 67 56.51 36.56 1.18
CA ARG A 67 56.64 36.20 2.61
C ARG A 67 55.49 35.34 3.13
N THR A 68 55.86 34.29 3.86
CA THR A 68 55.00 33.29 4.48
C THR A 68 54.16 33.86 5.63
N GLN A 69 52.87 33.53 5.68
CA GLN A 69 52.15 33.32 6.94
C GLN A 69 51.34 32.03 6.86
N GLN A 70 51.72 31.05 7.68
CA GLN A 70 50.93 29.86 7.93
C GLN A 70 49.78 30.24 8.88
N ALA A 71 48.54 29.98 8.46
CA ALA A 71 47.42 29.83 9.38
C ALA A 71 47.10 28.33 9.48
N ALA A 72 47.02 27.80 10.69
CA ALA A 72 46.68 26.40 10.92
C ALA A 72 45.22 26.14 10.52
N PRO A 73 44.91 25.03 9.82
CA PRO A 73 43.53 24.68 9.50
C PRO A 73 42.79 24.24 10.76
N ALA A 74 41.69 24.92 11.09
CA ALA A 74 40.78 24.48 12.13
C ALA A 74 40.13 23.15 11.75
N ALA A 75 40.10 22.20 12.67
CA ALA A 75 39.47 20.90 12.47
C ALA A 75 37.93 21.00 12.48
N GLY A 76 37.27 20.08 11.76
CA GLY A 76 35.84 19.77 12.01
C GLY A 76 34.87 19.88 10.83
N GLY A 77 35.33 20.22 9.62
CA GLY A 77 34.51 20.06 8.41
C GLY A 77 34.87 18.76 7.68
N ALA A 78 33.97 17.77 7.69
CA ALA A 78 34.14 16.55 6.87
C ALA A 78 33.98 16.91 5.40
N HIS A 79 35.08 17.30 4.75
CA HIS A 79 35.10 17.75 3.37
C HIS A 79 34.65 16.59 2.46
N ARG A 80 33.44 16.67 1.90
CA ARG A 80 32.89 15.62 1.02
C ARG A 80 33.91 15.30 -0.07
N MET A 81 34.26 14.01 -0.19
CA MET A 81 35.33 13.57 -1.07
C MET A 81 34.98 13.86 -2.54
N ARG A 82 35.85 14.59 -3.25
CA ARG A 82 35.65 14.92 -4.66
C ARG A 82 36.18 13.80 -5.54
N TRP A 83 35.29 12.98 -6.06
CA TRP A 83 35.61 11.85 -6.93
C TRP A 83 36.12 12.30 -8.31
N SER A 84 37.40 12.00 -8.61
CA SER A 84 37.98 12.24 -9.94
C SER A 84 37.46 11.26 -10.99
N GLN A 85 37.63 11.57 -12.27
CA GLN A 85 37.30 10.64 -13.36
C GLN A 85 38.13 9.35 -13.28
N LEU A 86 39.41 9.45 -12.86
CA LEU A 86 40.28 8.28 -12.64
C LEU A 86 39.77 7.40 -11.50
N MET A 87 39.38 8.00 -10.36
CA MET A 87 38.79 7.24 -9.24
C MET A 87 37.48 6.57 -9.64
N ASN A 88 36.65 7.21 -10.45
CA ASN A 88 35.42 6.60 -10.99
C ASN A 88 35.73 5.40 -11.90
N ALA A 89 36.79 5.51 -12.73
CA ALA A 89 37.25 4.40 -13.56
C ALA A 89 37.83 3.26 -12.71
N ASN A 90 38.62 3.57 -11.68
CA ASN A 90 39.17 2.59 -10.73
C ASN A 90 38.09 1.90 -9.90
N ALA A 91 37.03 2.61 -9.50
CA ALA A 91 35.86 2.02 -8.86
C ALA A 91 35.14 1.01 -9.79
N LEU A 92 35.02 1.32 -11.09
CA LEU A 92 34.48 0.38 -12.08
C LEU A 92 35.41 -0.81 -12.36
N ARG A 93 36.74 -0.61 -12.44
CA ARG A 93 37.71 -1.71 -12.56
C ARG A 93 37.60 -2.67 -11.39
N ALA A 94 37.58 -2.15 -10.16
CA ALA A 94 37.39 -2.93 -8.95
C ALA A 94 36.05 -3.68 -8.93
N TYR A 95 34.96 -3.05 -9.38
CA TYR A 95 33.64 -3.68 -9.50
C TYR A 95 33.62 -4.81 -10.53
N PHE A 96 34.15 -4.59 -11.74
CA PHE A 96 34.20 -5.62 -12.78
C PHE A 96 35.10 -6.79 -12.39
N ARG A 97 36.25 -6.52 -11.75
CA ARG A 97 37.17 -7.55 -11.21
C ARG A 97 36.49 -8.38 -10.12
N ALA A 98 35.80 -7.75 -9.16
CA ALA A 98 35.04 -8.43 -8.10
C ALA A 98 33.84 -9.24 -8.58
N LYS A 99 33.37 -8.98 -9.81
CA LYS A 99 32.24 -9.65 -10.48
C LYS A 99 32.67 -10.76 -11.46
N GLY A 100 33.94 -10.76 -11.89
CA GLY A 100 34.50 -11.77 -12.80
C GLY A 100 34.89 -13.09 -12.13
N GLU A 101 34.98 -13.12 -10.80
CA GLU A 101 35.27 -14.32 -10.01
C GLU A 101 33.94 -15.02 -9.62
N GLU A 102 33.75 -16.28 -10.04
CA GLU A 102 32.45 -17.01 -10.00
C GLU A 102 31.90 -17.39 -8.60
N THR A 103 32.38 -16.76 -7.52
CA THR A 103 31.95 -17.08 -6.14
C THR A 103 31.17 -15.96 -5.46
N GLY A 104 29.85 -16.15 -5.39
CA GLY A 104 28.95 -15.61 -4.35
C GLY A 104 28.77 -14.08 -4.28
N CYS A 105 27.53 -13.63 -4.49
CA CYS A 105 27.14 -12.21 -4.44
C CYS A 105 27.30 -11.55 -3.05
N LEU A 106 27.45 -12.30 -1.96
CA LEU A 106 27.62 -11.73 -0.61
C LEU A 106 28.94 -10.97 -0.42
N ALA A 107 30.02 -11.42 -1.04
CA ALA A 107 31.37 -10.91 -0.78
C ALA A 107 31.88 -9.92 -1.85
N TYR A 108 31.08 -9.57 -2.86
CA TYR A 108 31.57 -8.68 -3.93
C TYR A 108 31.94 -7.29 -3.40
N ARG A 109 31.30 -6.77 -2.34
CA ARG A 109 31.62 -5.45 -1.77
C ARG A 109 32.96 -5.43 -1.08
N ALA A 110 33.24 -6.41 -0.21
CA ALA A 110 34.55 -6.58 0.40
C ALA A 110 35.66 -6.82 -0.64
N ARG A 111 35.39 -7.64 -1.68
CA ARG A 111 36.35 -7.83 -2.81
C ARG A 111 36.58 -6.56 -3.61
N MET A 112 35.50 -5.84 -3.96
CA MET A 112 35.56 -4.58 -4.70
C MET A 112 36.28 -3.50 -3.88
N HIS A 113 36.04 -3.43 -2.57
CA HIS A 113 36.73 -2.52 -1.66
C HIS A 113 38.21 -2.84 -1.59
N ARG A 114 38.59 -4.11 -1.43
CA ARG A 114 39.98 -4.57 -1.50
C ARG A 114 40.64 -4.19 -2.82
N PHE A 115 40.02 -4.51 -3.96
CA PHE A 115 40.58 -4.15 -5.28
C PHE A 115 40.63 -2.64 -5.52
N PHE A 116 39.73 -1.86 -4.92
CA PHE A 116 39.79 -0.41 -4.99
C PHE A 116 40.89 0.16 -4.10
N ALA A 117 41.13 -0.40 -2.91
CA ALA A 117 42.27 -0.05 -2.05
C ALA A 117 43.62 -0.44 -2.69
N GLU A 118 43.67 -1.50 -3.51
CA GLU A 118 44.84 -1.82 -4.35
C GLU A 118 45.08 -0.76 -5.45
N LEU A 119 44.01 -0.21 -6.05
CA LEU A 119 44.09 0.79 -7.14
C LEU A 119 44.26 2.24 -6.65
N GLU A 120 43.73 2.57 -5.47
CA GLU A 120 43.69 3.91 -4.88
C GLU A 120 44.12 3.87 -3.39
N PRO A 121 45.34 3.43 -3.06
CA PRO A 121 45.77 3.20 -1.66
C PRO A 121 45.85 4.48 -0.81
N SER A 122 45.79 5.66 -1.44
CA SER A 122 45.71 6.96 -0.74
C SER A 122 44.28 7.38 -0.38
N VAL A 123 43.27 6.61 -0.81
CA VAL A 123 41.84 6.93 -0.67
C VAL A 123 41.20 6.05 0.40
N SER A 124 40.73 6.66 1.48
CA SER A 124 39.92 5.98 2.49
C SER A 124 38.43 6.14 2.18
N VAL A 125 37.77 5.06 1.81
CA VAL A 125 36.30 4.95 1.62
C VAL A 125 35.78 3.68 2.31
N THR A 126 34.51 3.67 2.70
CA THR A 126 33.84 2.46 3.20
C THR A 126 33.38 1.58 2.02
N GLU A 127 33.15 0.28 2.26
CA GLU A 127 32.59 -0.62 1.24
C GLU A 127 31.26 -0.09 0.67
N GLN A 128 30.43 0.48 1.54
CA GLN A 128 29.13 1.05 1.21
C GLN A 128 29.28 2.28 0.31
N ASN A 129 30.11 3.27 0.70
CA ASN A 129 30.35 4.48 -0.09
C ASN A 129 30.87 4.15 -1.50
N LEU A 130 31.73 3.14 -1.62
CA LEU A 130 32.24 2.67 -2.91
C LEU A 130 31.13 1.99 -3.74
N ALA A 131 30.27 1.17 -3.12
CA ALA A 131 29.16 0.51 -3.80
C ALA A 131 28.06 1.49 -4.25
N ASP A 132 27.75 2.52 -3.45
CA ASP A 132 26.84 3.60 -3.82
C ASP A 132 27.45 4.44 -4.95
N ARG A 133 28.77 4.71 -4.90
CA ARG A 133 29.47 5.43 -5.98
C ARG A 133 29.45 4.67 -7.30
N VAL A 134 29.69 3.36 -7.30
CA VAL A 134 29.60 2.52 -8.52
C VAL A 134 28.17 2.53 -9.07
N ARG A 135 27.14 2.42 -8.22
CA ARG A 135 25.73 2.56 -8.63
C ARG A 135 25.43 3.93 -9.23
N TYR A 136 25.98 5.02 -8.66
CA TYR A 136 25.86 6.36 -9.22
C TYR A 136 26.55 6.49 -10.60
N ILE A 137 27.78 5.99 -10.75
CA ILE A 137 28.51 6.03 -12.03
C ILE A 137 27.74 5.32 -13.15
N LEU A 138 27.17 4.15 -12.86
CA LEU A 138 26.40 3.35 -13.82
C LEU A 138 25.03 3.98 -14.14
N ARG A 139 24.32 4.53 -13.15
CA ARG A 139 23.01 5.20 -13.37
C ARG A 139 23.16 6.54 -14.10
N SER A 140 24.18 7.34 -13.77
CA SER A 140 24.42 8.66 -14.38
C SER A 140 25.16 8.61 -15.71
N ASN A 141 25.42 7.42 -16.27
CA ASN A 141 26.06 7.20 -17.57
C ASN A 141 27.37 7.99 -17.78
N ILE A 142 28.20 8.10 -16.73
CA ILE A 142 29.42 8.94 -16.70
C ILE A 142 30.47 8.46 -17.72
N PHE A 143 30.43 7.17 -18.07
CA PHE A 143 31.25 6.55 -19.10
C PHE A 143 30.32 5.94 -20.15
N GLY A 144 30.55 6.25 -21.43
CA GLY A 144 29.80 5.66 -22.53
C GLY A 144 30.11 4.16 -22.72
N ASN A 145 29.22 3.43 -23.40
CA ASN A 145 29.33 1.98 -23.59
C ASN A 145 30.70 1.48 -24.07
N ALA A 146 31.34 2.18 -25.01
CA ALA A 146 32.67 1.82 -25.51
C ALA A 146 33.77 1.91 -24.43
N GLU A 147 33.64 2.83 -23.48
CA GLU A 147 34.57 3.00 -22.36
C GLU A 147 34.26 2.01 -21.22
N LEU A 148 32.98 1.71 -20.97
CA LEU A 148 32.59 0.61 -20.08
C LEU A 148 33.14 -0.74 -20.55
N GLU A 149 33.08 -1.04 -21.86
CA GLU A 149 33.68 -2.25 -22.45
C GLU A 149 35.21 -2.22 -22.51
N ARG A 150 35.84 -1.03 -22.44
CA ARG A 150 37.29 -0.92 -22.23
C ARG A 150 37.65 -1.28 -20.77
N LEU A 151 36.99 -0.65 -19.80
CA LEU A 151 37.17 -0.90 -18.36
C LEU A 151 36.85 -2.34 -17.95
N ARG A 152 35.85 -2.97 -18.59
CA ARG A 152 35.51 -4.39 -18.40
C ARG A 152 36.63 -5.31 -18.88
N ARG A 153 37.25 -5.03 -20.04
CA ARG A 153 38.41 -5.80 -20.55
C ARG A 153 39.67 -5.58 -19.72
N GLU A 154 39.91 -4.35 -19.25
CA GLU A 154 41.03 -4.03 -18.35
C GLU A 154 40.92 -4.76 -16.98
N ALA A 155 39.73 -5.18 -16.57
CA ALA A 155 39.48 -5.82 -15.27
C ALA A 155 39.61 -7.36 -15.25
N VAL A 156 39.75 -8.01 -16.41
CA VAL A 156 39.89 -9.47 -16.52
C VAL A 156 41.36 -9.85 -16.66
N PRO A 157 41.94 -10.66 -15.75
CA PRO A 157 43.31 -11.15 -15.89
C PRO A 157 43.45 -12.00 -17.16
N SER A 158 44.53 -11.79 -17.93
CA SER A 158 44.83 -12.59 -19.12
C SER A 158 45.22 -14.02 -18.72
N SER A 159 44.24 -14.92 -18.69
CA SER A 159 44.46 -16.36 -18.52
C SER A 159 45.17 -16.94 -19.74
N ASN A 160 46.51 -16.97 -19.69
CA ASN A 160 47.36 -17.55 -20.72
C ASN A 160 48.26 -18.60 -20.05
N GLY A 161 47.94 -19.89 -20.19
CA GLY A 161 48.77 -20.95 -19.58
C GLY A 161 48.11 -22.31 -19.30
N ASN A 162 47.44 -22.92 -20.28
CA ASN A 162 47.79 -24.28 -20.74
C ASN A 162 46.77 -24.84 -21.75
N ALA A 163 47.28 -25.44 -22.82
CA ALA A 163 46.51 -26.23 -23.77
C ALA A 163 46.60 -27.72 -23.40
N MET A 164 45.56 -28.50 -23.71
CA MET A 164 45.61 -29.50 -24.80
C MET A 164 44.31 -30.32 -24.87
N ALA A 165 43.82 -30.52 -26.11
CA ALA A 165 42.98 -31.61 -26.64
C ALA A 165 41.70 -32.07 -25.88
N GLY A 166 40.57 -32.35 -26.55
CA GLY A 166 40.27 -32.25 -27.98
C GLY A 166 39.05 -33.09 -28.40
N ASN A 167 38.63 -32.88 -29.65
CA ASN A 167 37.70 -33.68 -30.47
C ASN A 167 36.18 -33.49 -30.34
N ALA A 168 35.55 -33.62 -31.52
CA ALA A 168 34.17 -33.31 -31.87
C ALA A 168 33.27 -34.56 -31.75
N ALA A 169 32.05 -34.44 -31.19
CA ALA A 169 30.77 -34.25 -31.90
C ALA A 169 30.05 -35.60 -32.20
N PRO A 170 28.87 -35.61 -32.83
CA PRO A 170 27.59 -35.60 -32.11
C PRO A 170 26.75 -36.88 -32.40
N LEU A 171 25.61 -37.09 -31.72
CA LEU A 171 24.51 -37.93 -32.23
C LEU A 171 23.19 -37.76 -31.44
N ASP A 172 22.12 -37.56 -32.21
CA ASP A 172 20.74 -38.04 -32.09
C ASP A 172 19.78 -37.78 -30.92
N ALA A 173 18.51 -37.90 -31.30
CA ALA A 173 17.30 -37.65 -30.53
C ALA A 173 16.34 -38.86 -30.63
N GLN A 174 15.21 -38.71 -29.93
CA GLN A 174 13.95 -39.47 -30.05
C GLN A 174 13.70 -40.72 -29.17
N GLN A 175 12.62 -40.56 -28.39
CA GLN A 175 11.49 -41.47 -28.21
C GLN A 175 11.61 -42.71 -27.30
N THR A 176 10.84 -42.63 -26.20
CA THR A 176 10.09 -43.76 -25.62
C THR A 176 8.66 -43.29 -25.32
N ALA A 177 7.69 -44.21 -25.38
CA ALA A 177 6.26 -43.93 -25.42
C ALA A 177 5.50 -44.31 -24.13
N HIS A 178 4.28 -43.75 -23.97
CA HIS A 178 3.19 -44.22 -23.10
C HIS A 178 1.88 -43.79 -23.82
N VAL A 179 1.13 -44.68 -24.46
CA VAL A 179 0.17 -45.67 -23.92
C VAL A 179 -1.05 -45.01 -23.25
N ASP A 180 -2.12 -44.89 -24.04
CA ASP A 180 -3.48 -44.54 -23.60
C ASP A 180 -4.16 -45.70 -22.87
N ALA A 181 -5.03 -45.37 -21.92
CA ALA A 181 -6.07 -46.26 -21.41
C ALA A 181 -7.30 -45.44 -20.98
N ALA A 182 -8.29 -45.34 -21.87
CA ALA A 182 -9.60 -44.79 -21.53
C ALA A 182 -10.54 -45.90 -21.02
N VAL A 183 -11.27 -45.63 -19.94
CA VAL A 183 -12.33 -46.51 -19.42
C VAL A 183 -13.64 -45.73 -19.31
N ASN A 184 -14.61 -46.11 -20.12
CA ASN A 184 -16.01 -45.67 -20.02
C ASN A 184 -16.71 -46.47 -18.92
N ILE A 185 -17.54 -45.80 -18.10
CA ILE A 185 -18.57 -46.43 -17.26
C ILE A 185 -19.89 -45.65 -17.48
N PRO A 186 -21.05 -46.32 -17.64
CA PRO A 186 -22.20 -45.72 -18.27
C PRO A 186 -23.13 -44.95 -17.32
N PHE A 187 -23.82 -43.96 -17.89
CA PHE A 187 -24.88 -43.18 -17.26
C PHE A 187 -26.17 -44.03 -17.18
N VAL A 188 -26.72 -44.20 -15.98
CA VAL A 188 -28.03 -44.83 -15.73
C VAL A 188 -28.97 -43.75 -15.21
N VAL A 189 -30.15 -43.64 -15.82
CA VAL A 189 -31.22 -42.72 -15.39
C VAL A 189 -32.47 -43.53 -15.06
N ASN A 190 -32.92 -43.36 -13.83
CA ASN A 190 -34.23 -43.63 -13.23
C ASN A 190 -34.09 -43.15 -11.77
N SER A 191 -35.06 -42.56 -11.07
CA SER A 191 -36.40 -42.05 -11.42
C SER A 191 -36.90 -41.28 -10.18
N ASP A 192 -37.84 -40.35 -10.34
CA ASP A 192 -38.77 -39.82 -9.32
C ASP A 192 -38.20 -39.36 -7.96
N ASP A 193 -38.02 -38.03 -7.77
CA ASP A 193 -37.77 -37.41 -6.46
C ASP A 193 -38.50 -36.06 -6.27
N ASP A 194 -39.82 -36.14 -6.09
CA ASP A 194 -40.64 -35.05 -5.52
C ASP A 194 -40.84 -35.23 -3.99
N GLY A 195 -40.16 -36.21 -3.37
CA GLY A 195 -40.42 -36.66 -2.00
C GLY A 195 -39.50 -36.06 -0.95
N ILE A 196 -38.21 -35.86 -1.28
CA ILE A 196 -37.20 -35.44 -0.29
C ILE A 196 -37.37 -33.97 0.11
N VAL A 197 -37.74 -33.10 -0.83
CA VAL A 197 -37.90 -31.65 -0.62
C VAL A 197 -38.95 -31.32 0.47
N SER A 198 -40.02 -32.10 0.56
CA SER A 198 -41.09 -31.88 1.56
C SER A 198 -40.62 -32.17 3.00
N HIS A 199 -39.74 -33.16 3.19
CA HIS A 199 -39.24 -33.53 4.51
C HIS A 199 -38.16 -32.57 5.02
N GLU A 200 -37.38 -31.94 4.14
CA GLU A 200 -36.44 -30.89 4.54
C GLU A 200 -37.16 -29.57 4.89
N LEU A 201 -38.24 -29.23 4.18
CA LEU A 201 -39.09 -28.08 4.50
C LEU A 201 -39.73 -28.18 5.89
N GLU A 202 -40.33 -29.33 6.24
CA GLU A 202 -40.94 -29.50 7.56
C GLU A 202 -39.89 -29.50 8.69
N LYS A 203 -38.67 -29.98 8.40
CA LYS A 203 -37.54 -29.93 9.33
C LYS A 203 -37.02 -28.50 9.54
N MET A 204 -36.94 -27.68 8.49
CA MET A 204 -36.61 -26.25 8.61
C MET A 204 -37.69 -25.51 9.39
N ARG A 205 -38.97 -25.82 9.15
CA ARG A 205 -40.10 -25.27 9.90
C ARG A 205 -40.02 -25.59 11.40
N SER A 206 -39.71 -26.83 11.78
CA SER A 206 -39.56 -27.22 13.19
C SER A 206 -38.42 -26.47 13.89
N ILE A 207 -37.29 -26.25 13.20
CA ILE A 207 -36.15 -25.48 13.75
C ILE A 207 -36.51 -24.00 13.93
N LEU A 208 -37.28 -23.44 13.00
CA LEU A 208 -37.84 -22.08 13.11
C LEU A 208 -38.80 -21.97 14.31
N GLU A 209 -39.72 -22.91 14.48
CA GLU A 209 -40.68 -22.90 15.59
C GLU A 209 -40.00 -23.08 16.97
N GLU A 210 -38.89 -23.84 17.07
CA GLU A 210 -38.06 -23.87 18.29
C GLU A 210 -37.33 -22.53 18.54
N SER A 211 -36.68 -21.95 17.51
CA SER A 211 -35.95 -20.68 17.66
C SER A 211 -36.84 -19.50 18.09
N MET A 212 -38.10 -19.48 17.66
CA MET A 212 -39.07 -18.45 18.04
C MET A 212 -39.55 -18.54 19.49
N LEU A 213 -39.30 -19.65 20.19
CA LEU A 213 -39.65 -19.83 21.60
C LEU A 213 -38.52 -19.44 22.56
N GLU A 214 -37.26 -19.46 22.12
CA GLU A 214 -36.12 -19.03 22.94
C GLU A 214 -35.91 -17.51 22.95
N GLU A 215 -36.27 -16.77 21.88
CA GLU A 215 -36.07 -15.31 21.79
C GLU A 215 -37.11 -14.44 22.54
N CYS A 216 -37.89 -15.00 23.47
CA CYS A 216 -38.99 -14.27 24.14
C CYS A 216 -38.59 -13.50 25.42
N GLU A 217 -37.32 -13.58 25.85
CA GLU A 217 -36.78 -12.88 27.02
C GLU A 217 -35.57 -11.98 26.69
N ASP A 218 -35.72 -10.96 25.84
CA ASP A 218 -34.79 -9.81 25.85
C ASP A 218 -35.39 -8.53 25.25
N ALA A 219 -35.86 -7.62 26.11
CA ALA A 219 -36.45 -6.34 25.70
C ALA A 219 -35.39 -5.24 25.43
N ASP A 220 -34.17 -5.39 25.94
CA ASP A 220 -33.13 -4.35 25.89
C ASP A 220 -32.42 -4.26 24.52
N LEU A 221 -32.48 -5.32 23.70
CA LEU A 221 -31.94 -5.32 22.32
C LEU A 221 -32.62 -4.27 21.42
N LEU A 222 -33.86 -3.91 21.74
CA LEU A 222 -34.73 -3.04 20.96
C LEU A 222 -34.27 -1.56 20.97
N LEU A 223 -33.50 -1.15 21.98
CA LEU A 223 -32.97 0.20 22.09
C LEU A 223 -31.66 0.39 21.28
N LEU A 224 -30.86 -0.67 21.13
CA LEU A 224 -29.62 -0.67 20.32
C LEU A 224 -29.92 -0.62 18.81
N LEU A 225 -30.85 -1.45 18.33
CA LEU A 225 -31.22 -1.58 16.92
C LEU A 225 -31.70 -0.27 16.26
N LEU A 226 -32.28 0.65 17.05
CA LEU A 226 -32.75 1.95 16.58
C LEU A 226 -31.63 3.01 16.47
N THR A 227 -30.43 2.75 16.98
CA THR A 227 -29.32 3.72 16.97
C THR A 227 -28.30 3.50 15.85
N GLU A 228 -28.11 2.27 15.39
CA GLU A 228 -27.09 1.96 14.36
C GLU A 228 -27.61 2.06 12.91
N THR A 229 -28.92 2.11 12.70
CA THR A 229 -29.55 2.04 11.36
C THR A 229 -29.63 3.37 10.59
N SER A 230 -29.09 4.48 11.14
CA SER A 230 -29.28 5.84 10.57
C SER A 230 -28.27 6.24 9.47
N LEU A 231 -27.47 5.31 8.93
CA LEU A 231 -26.49 5.56 7.86
C LEU A 231 -26.65 4.59 6.68
N ASN A 232 -27.74 4.74 5.91
CA ASN A 232 -27.77 4.32 4.51
C ASN A 232 -28.73 5.17 3.68
N VAL A 233 -28.29 5.57 2.49
CA VAL A 233 -29.01 6.49 1.60
C VAL A 233 -29.97 5.71 0.71
N MET A 234 -31.26 6.01 0.79
CA MET A 234 -32.24 5.62 -0.23
C MET A 234 -33.03 6.82 -0.73
N TYR A 235 -33.17 6.90 -2.05
CA TYR A 235 -34.01 7.87 -2.76
C TYR A 235 -35.30 7.18 -3.18
N PHE A 236 -36.44 7.86 -3.05
CA PHE A 236 -37.41 8.15 -4.12
C PHE A 236 -38.48 9.09 -3.55
N GLY A 237 -39.13 9.87 -4.41
CA GLY A 237 -40.17 10.83 -4.01
C GLY A 237 -41.56 10.40 -4.49
N GLU A 238 -42.58 10.79 -3.72
CA GLU A 238 -43.99 10.66 -4.09
C GLU A 238 -44.65 12.03 -4.20
N GLU A 239 -45.70 12.08 -5.01
CA GLU A 239 -46.60 13.22 -5.20
C GLU A 239 -47.80 13.03 -4.27
N GLU A 240 -48.46 14.12 -3.89
CA GLU A 240 -49.93 14.11 -3.87
C GLU A 240 -50.49 15.53 -4.08
N ASP A 241 -51.59 15.62 -4.81
CA ASP A 241 -52.23 16.88 -5.22
C ASP A 241 -53.02 17.53 -4.08
N VAL A 242 -52.95 18.87 -3.97
CA VAL A 242 -54.03 19.69 -3.40
C VAL A 242 -54.21 20.93 -4.27
N ASN A 243 -55.47 21.21 -4.62
CA ASN A 243 -55.89 22.26 -5.53
C ASN A 243 -56.19 23.59 -4.80
N ASP A 244 -56.34 24.64 -5.61
CA ASP A 244 -57.10 25.89 -5.38
C ASP A 244 -56.43 27.13 -4.73
N ASN A 245 -56.46 28.19 -5.56
CA ASN A 245 -56.60 29.64 -5.28
C ASN A 245 -55.35 30.53 -5.10
N GLU A 246 -55.06 31.24 -6.21
CA GLU A 246 -54.82 32.70 -6.33
C GLU A 246 -54.30 33.49 -5.11
N ASP A 247 -53.09 34.05 -5.23
CA ASP A 247 -52.92 35.52 -5.28
C ASP A 247 -51.55 35.95 -5.86
N GLU A 248 -51.43 37.18 -6.35
CA GLU A 248 -50.22 37.72 -7.00
C GLU A 248 -49.09 38.10 -6.02
N GLY A 249 -47.82 37.94 -6.41
CA GLY A 249 -46.67 38.30 -5.56
C GLY A 249 -45.29 38.15 -6.21
N ASP A 250 -44.92 39.10 -7.07
CA ASP A 250 -43.67 39.11 -7.83
C ASP A 250 -42.40 39.19 -6.95
N SER A 251 -41.53 38.17 -6.99
CA SER A 251 -40.11 38.30 -6.61
C SER A 251 -39.23 37.20 -7.22
N ALA A 252 -38.20 37.61 -7.96
CA ALA A 252 -37.27 36.70 -8.62
C ALA A 252 -36.28 36.07 -7.62
N ILE A 253 -36.41 34.75 -7.41
CA ILE A 253 -35.39 33.90 -6.78
C ILE A 253 -35.16 32.71 -7.74
N GLY A 254 -33.89 32.42 -8.03
CA GLY A 254 -33.48 31.69 -9.23
C GLY A 254 -33.90 30.23 -9.33
N ASP A 255 -33.83 29.71 -10.55
CA ASP A 255 -34.23 28.37 -10.97
C ASP A 255 -33.73 27.25 -10.03
N THR A 256 -34.59 26.83 -9.11
CA THR A 256 -34.49 25.49 -8.53
C THR A 256 -34.86 24.49 -9.63
N GLU A 257 -33.86 23.92 -10.29
CA GLU A 257 -34.02 22.79 -11.20
C GLU A 257 -34.92 21.73 -10.55
N LYS A 258 -36.15 21.57 -11.05
CA LYS A 258 -37.06 20.55 -10.57
C LYS A 258 -36.51 19.18 -10.96
N CYS A 259 -36.50 18.25 -10.00
CA CYS A 259 -36.19 16.86 -10.28
C CYS A 259 -37.30 16.26 -11.16
N GLU A 260 -37.02 16.04 -12.45
CA GLU A 260 -37.99 15.44 -13.36
C GLU A 260 -38.26 13.98 -12.97
N LYS A 261 -39.50 13.71 -12.54
CA LYS A 261 -39.98 12.37 -12.24
C LYS A 261 -40.13 11.58 -13.54
N LEU A 262 -39.18 10.69 -13.83
CA LEU A 262 -39.27 9.77 -14.98
C LEU A 262 -40.57 8.96 -14.92
N ASN A 263 -41.18 8.74 -16.07
CA ASN A 263 -42.45 8.03 -16.15
C ASN A 263 -42.28 6.59 -15.66
N TYR A 264 -43.17 6.12 -14.78
CA TYR A 264 -43.17 4.77 -14.22
C TYR A 264 -43.04 3.67 -15.29
N ASN A 265 -43.67 3.88 -16.45
CA ASN A 265 -43.62 2.96 -17.58
C ASN A 265 -42.20 2.79 -18.17
N GLU A 266 -41.36 3.84 -18.17
CA GLU A 266 -40.01 3.77 -18.75
C GLU A 266 -39.06 2.91 -17.92
N ASN A 267 -39.22 2.92 -16.59
CA ASN A 267 -38.45 2.05 -15.69
C ASN A 267 -38.84 0.57 -15.90
N ILE A 268 -40.13 0.27 -16.06
CA ILE A 268 -40.62 -1.09 -16.33
C ILE A 268 -40.13 -1.58 -17.69
N VAL A 269 -40.26 -0.76 -18.74
CA VAL A 269 -39.78 -1.10 -20.09
C VAL A 269 -38.27 -1.36 -20.07
N ALA A 270 -37.48 -0.50 -19.42
CA ALA A 270 -36.03 -0.69 -19.32
C ALA A 270 -35.63 -1.99 -18.59
N PHE A 271 -36.34 -2.33 -17.51
CA PHE A 271 -36.14 -3.58 -16.76
C PHE A 271 -36.47 -4.82 -17.61
N ILE A 272 -37.61 -4.82 -18.31
CA ILE A 272 -38.04 -5.91 -19.20
C ILE A 272 -37.04 -6.09 -20.36
N GLU A 273 -36.59 -4.99 -20.96
CA GLU A 273 -35.64 -4.97 -22.09
C GLU A 273 -34.17 -5.18 -21.67
N LYS A 274 -33.89 -5.27 -20.35
CA LYS A 274 -32.54 -5.35 -19.77
C LYS A 274 -31.59 -4.23 -20.26
N ARG A 275 -32.12 -3.04 -20.54
CA ARG A 275 -31.33 -1.87 -20.95
C ARG A 275 -31.08 -0.95 -19.76
N GLU A 276 -29.88 -0.37 -19.74
CA GLU A 276 -29.49 0.57 -18.71
C GLU A 276 -30.18 1.93 -18.94
N LEU A 277 -30.75 2.51 -17.88
CA LEU A 277 -31.31 3.86 -17.90
C LEU A 277 -30.24 4.86 -17.47
N THR A 278 -29.80 5.70 -18.41
CA THR A 278 -28.87 6.80 -18.12
C THR A 278 -29.55 7.81 -17.18
N ARG A 279 -29.12 7.85 -15.92
CA ARG A 279 -29.64 8.78 -14.90
C ARG A 279 -28.66 9.93 -14.71
N ASN A 280 -29.15 11.17 -14.73
CA ASN A 280 -28.37 12.32 -14.29
C ASN A 280 -28.29 12.32 -12.75
N ILE A 281 -27.15 11.89 -12.20
CA ILE A 281 -26.94 11.84 -10.75
C ILE A 281 -26.26 13.13 -10.28
N LYS A 282 -27.04 14.12 -9.83
CA LYS A 282 -26.52 15.21 -9.00
C LYS A 282 -26.49 14.77 -7.53
N PRO A 283 -25.35 14.86 -6.82
CA PRO A 283 -25.29 14.49 -5.40
C PRO A 283 -26.09 15.49 -4.57
N LEU A 284 -27.13 15.00 -3.89
CA LEU A 284 -28.05 15.82 -3.10
C LEU A 284 -27.47 16.02 -1.68
N VAL A 285 -27.14 17.26 -1.33
CA VAL A 285 -26.59 17.61 -0.02
C VAL A 285 -27.73 17.74 1.00
N CYS A 286 -28.11 16.62 1.61
CA CYS A 286 -29.10 16.61 2.69
C CYS A 286 -28.52 17.21 3.98
N SER A 287 -29.29 18.05 4.66
CA SER A 287 -28.92 18.54 6.00
C SER A 287 -29.17 17.45 7.05
N ASN A 288 -28.39 17.44 8.14
CA ASN A 288 -28.60 16.49 9.25
C ASN A 288 -30.01 16.61 9.86
N ILE A 289 -30.59 17.82 9.84
CA ILE A 289 -31.97 18.08 10.28
C ILE A 289 -32.99 17.38 9.37
N LEU A 290 -32.71 17.26 8.06
CA LEU A 290 -33.54 16.50 7.14
C LEU A 290 -33.38 14.98 7.35
N LEU A 291 -32.17 14.49 7.65
CA LEU A 291 -31.93 13.09 8.01
C LEU A 291 -32.67 12.70 9.30
N GLU A 292 -32.48 13.44 10.39
CA GLU A 292 -33.24 13.23 11.65
C GLU A 292 -34.75 13.31 11.41
N LYS A 293 -35.20 14.28 10.59
CA LYS A 293 -36.60 14.34 10.18
C LYS A 293 -37.01 13.08 9.43
N ILE A 294 -36.28 12.60 8.42
CA ILE A 294 -36.63 11.38 7.66
C ILE A 294 -36.70 10.16 8.59
N THR A 295 -35.73 9.97 9.48
CA THR A 295 -35.76 8.86 10.47
C THR A 295 -36.98 8.96 11.40
N SER A 296 -37.41 10.17 11.78
CA SER A 296 -38.67 10.39 12.51
C SER A 296 -39.94 10.35 11.63
N ASN A 297 -39.80 10.58 10.32
CA ASN A 297 -40.85 10.76 9.32
C ASN A 297 -40.99 9.57 8.37
N TYR A 298 -40.54 8.38 8.77
CA TYR A 298 -41.17 7.13 8.35
C TYR A 298 -42.62 7.02 8.87
N ILE A 299 -43.36 8.14 8.92
CA ILE A 299 -44.79 8.23 9.24
C ILE A 299 -45.55 7.33 8.28
N ILE A 300 -45.23 7.29 6.98
CA ILE A 300 -45.90 6.40 6.01
C ILE A 300 -45.72 4.93 6.42
N VAL A 301 -44.49 4.47 6.64
CA VAL A 301 -44.21 3.08 7.07
C VAL A 301 -44.82 2.81 8.46
N LYS A 302 -44.74 3.75 9.39
CA LYS A 302 -45.32 3.66 10.74
C LYS A 302 -46.85 3.67 10.71
N GLN A 303 -47.47 4.38 9.78
CA GLN A 303 -48.92 4.45 9.56
C GLN A 303 -49.41 3.15 8.92
N ILE A 304 -48.74 2.68 7.85
CA ILE A 304 -48.97 1.36 7.24
C ILE A 304 -48.87 0.28 8.32
N ILE A 305 -47.72 0.18 9.00
CA ILE A 305 -47.49 -0.80 10.07
C ILE A 305 -48.52 -0.62 11.18
N SER A 306 -48.89 0.59 11.61
CA SER A 306 -49.87 0.78 12.68
C SER A 306 -51.25 0.18 12.37
N ASN A 307 -51.68 0.26 11.09
CA ASN A 307 -52.96 -0.27 10.60
C ASN A 307 -52.94 -1.78 10.32
N LEU A 308 -51.77 -2.42 10.28
CA LEU A 308 -51.65 -3.88 10.17
C LEU A 308 -52.17 -4.61 11.42
N SER A 309 -52.62 -5.85 11.26
CA SER A 309 -52.92 -6.73 12.40
C SER A 309 -51.65 -7.04 13.20
N TRP A 310 -51.77 -7.57 14.42
CA TRP A 310 -50.58 -7.95 15.20
C TRP A 310 -49.83 -9.13 14.56
N GLN A 311 -50.55 -10.00 13.84
CA GLN A 311 -49.97 -11.09 13.06
C GLN A 311 -49.16 -10.55 11.89
N ASP A 312 -49.71 -9.61 11.11
CA ASP A 312 -49.01 -9.00 9.98
C ASP A 312 -47.80 -8.19 10.45
N LYS A 313 -47.90 -7.49 11.60
CA LYS A 313 -46.76 -6.83 12.26
C LYS A 313 -45.65 -7.82 12.62
N ALA A 314 -45.99 -8.99 13.16
CA ALA A 314 -45.05 -10.05 13.46
C ALA A 314 -44.41 -10.63 12.18
N MET A 315 -45.19 -10.80 11.10
CA MET A 315 -44.67 -11.20 9.79
C MET A 315 -43.73 -10.16 9.19
N CYS A 316 -44.04 -8.86 9.29
CA CYS A 316 -43.11 -7.79 8.89
C CYS A 316 -41.81 -7.84 9.69
N LYS A 317 -41.87 -8.02 11.02
CA LYS A 317 -40.68 -8.21 11.87
C LYS A 317 -39.85 -9.42 11.40
N LEU A 318 -40.49 -10.57 11.17
CA LEU A 318 -39.82 -11.78 10.71
C LEU A 318 -39.16 -11.59 9.34
N VAL A 319 -39.83 -10.94 8.39
CA VAL A 319 -39.28 -10.62 7.07
C VAL A 319 -38.08 -9.68 7.20
N CYS A 320 -38.18 -8.60 7.98
CA CYS A 320 -37.05 -7.70 8.23
C CYS A 320 -35.86 -8.41 8.89
N ASN A 321 -36.11 -9.27 9.89
CA ASN A 321 -35.07 -10.08 10.54
C ASN A 321 -34.42 -11.05 9.54
N ASN A 322 -35.19 -11.73 8.69
CA ASN A 322 -34.67 -12.65 7.69
C ASN A 322 -33.84 -11.92 6.61
N TRP A 323 -34.28 -10.75 6.15
CA TRP A 323 -33.48 -9.90 5.26
C TRP A 323 -32.20 -9.41 5.92
N TYR A 324 -32.25 -9.01 7.19
CA TYR A 324 -31.06 -8.62 7.95
C TYR A 324 -30.07 -9.78 8.08
N SER A 325 -30.53 -10.96 8.47
CA SER A 325 -29.70 -12.19 8.57
C SER A 325 -29.14 -12.62 7.21
N ALA A 326 -29.91 -12.50 6.12
CA ALA A 326 -29.43 -12.75 4.77
C ALA A 326 -28.34 -11.75 4.35
N VAL A 327 -28.53 -10.45 4.63
CA VAL A 327 -27.51 -9.42 4.36
C VAL A 327 -26.25 -9.65 5.20
N GLN A 328 -26.38 -10.00 6.48
CA GLN A 328 -25.24 -10.35 7.35
C GLN A 328 -24.49 -11.60 6.85
N THR A 329 -25.21 -12.60 6.34
CA THR A 329 -24.62 -13.80 5.75
C THR A 329 -23.87 -13.46 4.46
N LEU A 330 -24.51 -12.72 3.54
CA LEU A 330 -23.88 -12.24 2.30
C LEU A 330 -22.65 -11.36 2.58
N GLN A 331 -22.70 -10.49 3.59
CA GLN A 331 -21.55 -9.70 4.01
C GLN A 331 -20.39 -10.59 4.47
N LYS A 332 -20.66 -11.63 5.28
CA LYS A 332 -19.64 -12.61 5.72
C LYS A 332 -19.07 -13.40 4.54
N GLU A 333 -19.86 -13.74 3.53
CA GLU A 333 -19.37 -14.38 2.28
C GLU A 333 -18.51 -13.42 1.44
N GLN A 334 -18.81 -12.12 1.46
CA GLN A 334 -18.18 -11.07 0.65
C GLN A 334 -16.97 -10.38 1.31
N ILE A 335 -16.45 -10.89 2.44
CA ILE A 335 -15.18 -10.39 3.03
C ILE A 335 -13.91 -11.02 2.40
N SER A 336 -14.04 -11.78 1.31
CA SER A 336 -12.89 -12.33 0.57
C SER A 336 -12.07 -11.22 -0.12
N PRO A 337 -10.73 -11.29 -0.09
CA PRO A 337 -9.89 -10.33 -0.79
C PRO A 337 -9.84 -10.63 -2.28
N GLU A 338 -9.91 -9.59 -3.10
CA GLU A 338 -9.96 -9.70 -4.55
C GLU A 338 -8.67 -9.13 -5.17
N ASP A 339 -8.03 -9.89 -6.04
CA ASP A 339 -6.83 -9.48 -6.76
C ASP A 339 -7.17 -8.86 -8.12
N PHE A 340 -6.32 -7.94 -8.58
CA PHE A 340 -6.52 -7.27 -9.87
C PHE A 340 -5.20 -6.94 -10.57
N VAL A 341 -5.28 -6.82 -11.89
CA VAL A 341 -4.18 -6.47 -12.77
C VAL A 341 -4.68 -5.64 -13.94
N ILE A 342 -3.93 -4.61 -14.33
CA ILE A 342 -4.12 -3.93 -15.61
C ILE A 342 -3.24 -4.63 -16.63
N ASP A 343 -3.89 -5.38 -17.50
CA ASP A 343 -3.25 -6.10 -18.58
C ASP A 343 -3.11 -5.19 -19.80
N LEU A 344 -1.85 -4.93 -20.18
CA LEU A 344 -1.45 -4.15 -21.35
C LEU A 344 -0.89 -5.05 -22.46
N CYS A 345 -1.30 -6.33 -22.49
CA CYS A 345 -0.84 -7.33 -23.44
C CYS A 345 -0.79 -6.80 -24.88
N CYS A 346 0.44 -6.78 -25.40
CA CYS A 346 0.81 -6.07 -26.61
C CYS A 346 0.09 -6.54 -27.88
N SER A 347 -0.46 -5.56 -28.61
CA SER A 347 -0.02 -5.35 -29.99
C SER A 347 0.24 -3.88 -30.28
N LEU A 348 1.41 -3.40 -29.86
CA LEU A 348 1.97 -2.12 -30.35
C LEU A 348 2.13 -2.09 -31.87
N LYS A 349 2.17 -3.26 -32.53
CA LYS A 349 2.29 -3.40 -33.99
C LYS A 349 1.04 -2.99 -34.78
N SER A 350 -0.09 -2.73 -34.12
CA SER A 350 -1.35 -2.34 -34.76
C SER A 350 -1.99 -1.07 -34.18
N GLY A 351 -1.19 -0.19 -33.55
CA GLY A 351 -1.58 1.20 -33.29
C GLY A 351 -2.66 1.44 -32.23
N GLY A 352 -2.90 0.47 -31.34
CA GLY A 352 -3.91 0.60 -30.29
C GLY A 352 -3.90 -0.59 -29.32
N GLY A 353 -2.93 -0.61 -28.40
CA GLY A 353 -3.00 -1.50 -27.25
C GLY A 353 -4.18 -1.09 -26.37
N LYS A 354 -5.19 -1.96 -26.26
CA LYS A 354 -6.29 -1.77 -25.31
C LYS A 354 -5.79 -2.16 -23.92
N GLY A 355 -5.88 -1.24 -22.96
CA GLY A 355 -5.68 -1.59 -21.56
C GLY A 355 -6.94 -2.22 -20.99
N TRP A 356 -6.79 -3.42 -20.43
CA TRP A 356 -7.88 -4.17 -19.81
C TRP A 356 -7.67 -4.25 -18.30
N PHE A 357 -8.58 -3.66 -17.54
CA PHE A 357 -8.66 -3.95 -16.11
C PHE A 357 -9.24 -5.35 -15.90
N LYS A 358 -8.45 -6.26 -15.35
CA LYS A 358 -8.84 -7.63 -14.98
C LYS A 358 -8.83 -7.76 -13.47
N LYS A 359 -9.83 -8.46 -12.93
CA LYS A 359 -9.97 -8.74 -11.49
C LYS A 359 -10.40 -10.19 -11.27
N SER A 360 -10.07 -10.77 -10.13
CA SER A 360 -10.44 -12.15 -9.77
C SER A 360 -11.95 -12.30 -9.66
N GLY A 361 -12.61 -11.39 -8.94
CA GLY A 361 -14.05 -11.37 -8.71
C GLY A 361 -14.65 -9.96 -8.82
N ILE A 362 -15.76 -9.72 -8.12
CA ILE A 362 -16.48 -8.45 -8.16
C ILE A 362 -16.28 -7.71 -6.84
N PHE A 363 -16.05 -6.40 -6.90
CA PHE A 363 -15.92 -5.55 -5.72
C PHE A 363 -17.33 -5.23 -5.21
N TYR A 364 -17.91 -6.17 -4.46
CA TYR A 364 -19.28 -6.08 -3.97
C TYR A 364 -19.46 -5.10 -2.80
N THR A 365 -18.39 -4.82 -2.06
CA THR A 365 -18.40 -4.13 -0.77
C THR A 365 -17.55 -2.85 -0.81
N GLU A 366 -17.64 -2.02 0.23
CA GLU A 366 -16.67 -0.94 0.45
C GLU A 366 -15.28 -1.56 0.72
N PRO A 367 -14.17 -1.02 0.18
CA PRO A 367 -12.83 -1.46 0.56
C PRO A 367 -12.42 -0.96 1.94
N LEU A 368 -11.81 -1.83 2.76
CA LEU A 368 -10.95 -1.41 3.87
C LEU A 368 -9.69 -0.71 3.33
N VAL A 369 -9.06 -1.33 2.32
CA VAL A 369 -7.83 -0.84 1.72
C VAL A 369 -7.64 -1.39 0.30
N ILE A 370 -7.02 -0.58 -0.55
CA ILE A 370 -6.57 -0.98 -1.88
C ILE A 370 -5.07 -0.76 -1.95
N LEU A 371 -4.32 -1.86 -2.03
CA LEU A 371 -2.87 -1.82 -2.17
C LEU A 371 -2.51 -2.06 -3.64
N THR A 372 -2.05 -1.01 -4.31
CA THR A 372 -1.68 -1.02 -5.73
C THR A 372 -0.17 -1.00 -5.88
N PHE A 373 0.37 -1.85 -6.73
CA PHE A 373 1.80 -1.95 -7.03
C PHE A 373 2.01 -1.76 -8.54
N ALA A 374 2.72 -0.71 -8.90
CA ALA A 374 2.97 -0.32 -10.29
C ALA A 374 4.48 -0.29 -10.57
N ASN A 375 4.90 -0.88 -11.69
CA ASN A 375 6.28 -0.72 -12.13
C ASN A 375 6.49 0.66 -12.78
N THR A 376 7.72 1.15 -12.89
CA THR A 376 8.02 2.50 -13.39
C THR A 376 7.38 2.78 -14.76
N ALA A 377 7.35 1.77 -15.64
CA ALA A 377 6.66 1.85 -16.93
C ALA A 377 5.13 1.95 -16.77
N GLY A 378 4.51 1.12 -15.91
CA GLY A 378 3.07 1.10 -15.68
C GLY A 378 2.55 2.34 -14.96
N PHE A 379 3.28 2.83 -13.97
CA PHE A 379 2.97 4.06 -13.24
C PHE A 379 2.91 5.28 -14.16
N SER A 380 3.80 5.34 -15.15
CA SER A 380 3.87 6.42 -16.15
C SER A 380 3.09 6.11 -17.44
N ALA A 381 2.41 4.95 -17.52
CA ALA A 381 1.67 4.55 -18.70
C ALA A 381 0.34 5.32 -18.76
N VAL A 382 0.14 5.98 -19.90
CA VAL A 382 -1.08 6.71 -20.23
C VAL A 382 -1.80 6.06 -21.40
N CYS A 383 -3.12 6.23 -21.43
CA CYS A 383 -3.97 5.84 -22.54
C CYS A 383 -5.09 6.87 -22.74
N LYS A 384 -5.46 7.13 -23.99
CA LYS A 384 -6.62 7.98 -24.32
C LYS A 384 -7.89 7.34 -23.74
N CYS A 385 -8.76 8.12 -23.10
CA CYS A 385 -9.99 7.64 -22.45
C CYS A 385 -10.76 6.58 -23.27
N LYS A 386 -10.90 6.80 -24.58
CA LYS A 386 -11.61 5.90 -25.52
C LYS A 386 -10.98 4.51 -25.77
N VAL A 387 -9.72 4.29 -25.36
CA VAL A 387 -8.94 3.06 -25.60
C VAL A 387 -8.96 2.13 -24.38
N ILE A 388 -9.23 2.68 -23.20
CA ILE A 388 -9.24 1.96 -21.92
C ILE A 388 -10.60 1.28 -21.74
N GLN A 389 -10.61 0.02 -21.30
CA GLN A 389 -11.83 -0.68 -20.92
C GLN A 389 -11.68 -1.30 -19.53
N PRO A 390 -12.60 -1.01 -18.58
CA PRO A 390 -13.68 -0.02 -18.67
C PRO A 390 -13.15 1.42 -18.75
N ARG A 391 -14.02 2.41 -19.02
CA ARG A 391 -13.60 3.80 -19.25
C ARG A 391 -13.46 4.56 -17.93
N PRO A 392 -12.44 5.42 -17.75
CA PRO A 392 -12.30 6.22 -16.52
C PRO A 392 -13.35 7.34 -16.39
N CYS A 393 -13.85 7.88 -17.51
CA CYS A 393 -14.90 8.91 -17.51
C CYS A 393 -16.22 8.38 -18.09
N GLU A 394 -17.34 8.84 -17.54
CA GLU A 394 -18.69 8.60 -18.06
C GLU A 394 -18.83 9.09 -19.51
N GLN A 395 -18.49 10.36 -19.74
CA GLN A 395 -18.38 10.96 -21.07
C GLN A 395 -16.92 10.94 -21.54
N HIS A 396 -16.72 10.70 -22.83
CA HIS A 396 -15.39 10.72 -23.43
C HIS A 396 -14.75 12.11 -23.35
N CYS A 397 -13.65 12.23 -22.62
CA CYS A 397 -12.78 13.41 -22.71
C CYS A 397 -11.59 13.16 -23.65
N GLU A 398 -10.89 14.24 -24.02
CA GLU A 398 -9.72 14.18 -24.91
C GLU A 398 -8.39 13.93 -24.16
N LYS A 399 -8.39 14.00 -22.81
CA LYS A 399 -7.19 13.77 -22.00
C LYS A 399 -6.65 12.34 -22.15
N GLU A 400 -5.35 12.20 -21.97
CA GLU A 400 -4.73 10.91 -21.71
C GLU A 400 -4.80 10.61 -20.19
N HIS A 401 -5.35 9.46 -19.83
CA HIS A 401 -5.48 9.04 -18.43
C HIS A 401 -4.31 8.15 -18.07
N CYS A 402 -3.74 8.34 -16.88
CA CYS A 402 -2.83 7.35 -16.32
C CYS A 402 -3.61 6.09 -15.93
N LEU A 403 -2.97 4.93 -15.96
CA LEU A 403 -3.64 3.67 -15.62
C LEU A 403 -3.97 3.54 -14.13
N ILE A 404 -3.41 4.39 -13.27
CA ILE A 404 -3.76 4.47 -11.84
C ILE A 404 -5.14 5.13 -11.66
N ASP A 405 -5.49 6.10 -12.50
CA ASP A 405 -6.82 6.72 -12.52
C ASP A 405 -7.92 5.70 -12.88
N LEU A 406 -7.62 4.77 -13.81
CA LEU A 406 -8.51 3.64 -14.10
C LEU A 406 -8.81 2.79 -12.85
N ILE A 407 -7.81 2.53 -12.01
CA ILE A 407 -8.02 1.79 -10.75
C ILE A 407 -8.96 2.60 -9.86
N ASN A 408 -8.61 3.86 -9.59
CA ASN A 408 -9.36 4.77 -8.74
C ASN A 408 -10.86 4.85 -9.12
N CYS A 409 -11.16 4.97 -10.42
CA CYS A 409 -12.53 5.02 -10.93
C CYS A 409 -13.29 3.68 -10.83
N HIS A 410 -12.63 2.52 -10.92
CA HIS A 410 -13.31 1.21 -11.05
C HIS A 410 -13.29 0.34 -9.81
N VAL A 411 -12.52 0.73 -8.80
CA VAL A 411 -12.58 0.15 -7.46
C VAL A 411 -13.58 0.87 -6.54
N ASN A 412 -14.15 2.00 -6.98
CA ASN A 412 -15.08 2.83 -6.21
C ASN A 412 -14.59 3.17 -4.79
N ALA A 413 -13.30 3.46 -4.65
CA ALA A 413 -12.67 3.72 -3.35
C ALA A 413 -13.21 5.00 -2.69
N PRO A 414 -13.66 4.96 -1.42
CA PRO A 414 -13.74 6.17 -0.61
C PRO A 414 -12.35 6.82 -0.51
N LYS A 415 -12.32 8.15 -0.49
CA LYS A 415 -11.15 8.99 -0.86
C LYS A 415 -9.85 8.84 -0.03
N ASN A 416 -9.79 7.94 0.96
CA ASN A 416 -8.66 7.77 1.88
C ASN A 416 -8.22 6.29 2.09
N CYS A 417 -8.66 5.33 1.26
CA CYS A 417 -8.36 3.90 1.46
C CYS A 417 -7.31 3.31 0.48
N MET A 418 -6.83 4.06 -0.50
CA MET A 418 -5.87 3.57 -1.49
C MET A 418 -4.43 3.90 -1.09
N LEU A 419 -3.51 2.94 -1.28
CA LEU A 419 -2.07 3.15 -1.20
C LEU A 419 -1.40 2.52 -2.42
N THR A 420 -0.90 3.37 -3.30
CA THR A 420 -0.19 3.00 -4.52
C THR A 420 1.31 3.13 -4.30
N VAL A 421 2.04 2.06 -4.63
CA VAL A 421 3.50 1.96 -4.51
C VAL A 421 4.11 1.85 -5.90
N LYS A 422 4.97 2.81 -6.26
CA LYS A 422 5.79 2.78 -7.47
C LYS A 422 7.10 2.06 -7.15
N ALA A 423 7.33 0.91 -7.76
CA ALA A 423 8.58 0.17 -7.58
C ALA A 423 9.07 -0.48 -8.87
N ASN A 424 10.35 -0.36 -9.22
CA ASN A 424 10.89 -0.91 -10.48
C ASN A 424 10.59 -2.42 -10.65
N TYR A 425 10.48 -3.15 -9.54
CA TYR A 425 10.24 -4.58 -9.53
C TYR A 425 9.10 -4.96 -8.59
N LEU A 426 8.21 -5.81 -9.08
CA LEU A 426 6.99 -6.22 -8.39
C LEU A 426 6.96 -7.72 -8.12
N VAL A 427 6.20 -8.14 -7.10
CA VAL A 427 5.67 -9.50 -7.04
C VAL A 427 4.17 -9.47 -7.24
N TYR A 428 3.71 -10.43 -8.04
CA TYR A 428 2.30 -10.70 -8.19
C TYR A 428 2.12 -12.20 -8.39
N ARG A 429 1.52 -12.88 -7.41
CA ARG A 429 1.22 -14.31 -7.46
C ARG A 429 -0.14 -14.52 -6.78
N PRO A 430 -1.24 -14.30 -7.50
CA PRO A 430 -2.59 -14.61 -7.04
C PRO A 430 -2.79 -16.12 -6.81
N GLN A 431 -3.99 -16.53 -6.40
CA GLN A 431 -4.31 -17.96 -6.26
C GLN A 431 -4.40 -18.67 -7.63
N PRO A 432 -4.10 -19.98 -7.74
CA PRO A 432 -4.16 -20.71 -9.02
C PRO A 432 -5.50 -20.69 -9.75
N HIS A 433 -6.60 -20.48 -9.02
CA HIS A 433 -7.96 -20.37 -9.54
C HIS A 433 -8.42 -18.92 -9.79
N SER A 434 -7.56 -17.92 -9.53
CA SER A 434 -7.88 -16.52 -9.84
C SER A 434 -7.87 -16.28 -11.34
N ASN A 435 -8.85 -15.50 -11.82
CA ASN A 435 -8.92 -15.05 -13.22
C ASN A 435 -7.69 -14.22 -13.64
N THR A 436 -6.89 -13.71 -12.70
CA THR A 436 -5.65 -12.98 -13.00
C THR A 436 -4.39 -13.87 -12.96
N TYR A 437 -4.50 -15.17 -12.63
CA TYR A 437 -3.34 -16.06 -12.42
C TYR A 437 -2.36 -16.14 -13.60
N GLY A 438 -2.86 -16.01 -14.84
CA GLY A 438 -2.04 -15.92 -16.05
C GLY A 438 -1.08 -14.71 -16.09
N HIS A 439 -1.26 -13.71 -15.22
CA HIS A 439 -0.43 -12.51 -15.09
C HIS A 439 0.60 -12.59 -13.95
N SER A 440 0.80 -13.78 -13.37
CA SER A 440 1.74 -13.99 -12.26
C SER A 440 3.18 -13.60 -12.63
N ILE A 441 3.80 -12.70 -11.86
CA ILE A 441 5.22 -12.37 -11.95
C ILE A 441 6.02 -13.37 -11.12
N THR A 442 6.25 -14.56 -11.69
CA THR A 442 7.13 -15.58 -11.10
C THR A 442 8.60 -15.36 -11.41
N HIS A 443 8.94 -14.65 -12.49
CA HIS A 443 10.31 -14.42 -12.92
C HIS A 443 10.59 -12.95 -13.26
N TYR A 444 11.80 -12.51 -12.92
CA TYR A 444 12.24 -11.13 -13.01
C TYR A 444 12.39 -10.68 -14.46
N LYS A 445 13.10 -11.48 -15.26
CA LYS A 445 13.75 -11.03 -16.50
C LYS A 445 12.81 -10.59 -17.63
N TYR A 446 11.50 -10.86 -17.55
CA TYR A 446 10.58 -10.73 -18.69
C TYR A 446 9.60 -9.56 -18.62
N THR A 447 9.50 -8.85 -17.49
CA THR A 447 8.48 -7.80 -17.27
C THR A 447 9.04 -6.39 -17.10
N TRP A 448 10.36 -6.19 -17.08
CA TRP A 448 10.99 -4.91 -16.69
C TRP A 448 10.63 -3.70 -17.57
N THR A 449 10.45 -3.90 -18.88
CA THR A 449 10.10 -2.81 -19.82
C THR A 449 8.60 -2.72 -20.09
N ASN A 450 7.84 -3.74 -19.73
CA ASN A 450 6.42 -3.80 -20.04
C ASN A 450 5.67 -3.08 -18.91
N PRO A 451 4.85 -2.07 -19.20
CA PRO A 451 4.04 -1.44 -18.17
C PRO A 451 3.13 -2.48 -17.51
N PHE A 452 3.15 -2.53 -16.18
CA PHE A 452 2.42 -3.50 -15.37
C PHE A 452 1.95 -2.84 -14.08
N ILE A 453 0.68 -3.01 -13.77
CA ILE A 453 0.08 -2.61 -12.50
C ILE A 453 -0.78 -3.75 -12.00
N ALA A 454 -0.61 -4.13 -10.75
CA ALA A 454 -1.49 -5.09 -10.08
C ALA A 454 -1.70 -4.69 -8.62
N GLY A 455 -2.67 -5.30 -7.96
CA GLY A 455 -2.96 -4.98 -6.58
C GLY A 455 -3.91 -5.95 -5.93
N ILE A 456 -4.31 -5.59 -4.71
CA ILE A 456 -5.29 -6.31 -3.92
C ILE A 456 -6.30 -5.32 -3.35
N PHE A 457 -7.57 -5.67 -3.50
CA PHE A 457 -8.72 -5.07 -2.86
C PHE A 457 -9.01 -5.89 -1.59
N ILE A 458 -8.91 -5.26 -0.42
CA ILE A 458 -9.36 -5.87 0.84
C ILE A 458 -10.72 -5.23 1.17
N PRO A 459 -11.82 -5.99 1.25
CA PRO A 459 -13.14 -5.48 1.59
C PRO A 459 -13.17 -4.96 3.05
N LYS A 460 -14.21 -4.18 3.38
CA LYS A 460 -14.40 -3.62 4.73
C LYS A 460 -14.61 -4.75 5.72
N ILE A 461 -13.62 -4.96 6.58
CA ILE A 461 -13.70 -5.88 7.72
C ILE A 461 -14.27 -5.08 8.91
N PRO A 462 -15.35 -5.55 9.58
CA PRO A 462 -15.87 -4.91 10.78
C PRO A 462 -14.80 -4.76 11.87
N ASP A 463 -14.88 -3.68 12.64
CA ASP A 463 -13.87 -3.28 13.64
C ASP A 463 -12.42 -3.12 13.14
N VAL A 464 -12.15 -3.19 11.84
CA VAL A 464 -10.82 -2.89 11.29
C VAL A 464 -10.83 -1.52 10.60
N SER A 465 -9.83 -0.71 10.94
CA SER A 465 -9.57 0.60 10.36
C SER A 465 -8.19 0.62 9.71
N PHE A 466 -8.13 1.11 8.47
CA PHE A 466 -6.89 1.38 7.76
C PHE A 466 -6.69 2.89 7.62
N GLN A 467 -5.48 3.38 7.84
CA GLN A 467 -5.11 4.79 7.64
C GLN A 467 -3.74 4.90 7.00
N VAL A 468 -3.59 5.82 6.04
CA VAL A 468 -2.27 6.21 5.50
C VAL A 468 -1.78 7.49 6.16
N LEU A 469 -0.53 7.48 6.63
CA LEU A 469 0.21 8.66 7.06
C LEU A 469 1.25 8.99 5.98
N ASN A 470 1.09 10.11 5.27
CA ASN A 470 2.09 10.63 4.34
C ASN A 470 2.94 11.68 5.07
N ILE A 471 4.27 11.50 5.02
CA ILE A 471 5.23 12.45 5.61
C ILE A 471 6.01 13.09 4.46
N ARG A 472 5.77 14.39 4.25
CA ARG A 472 6.41 15.16 3.16
C ARG A 472 7.65 15.94 3.62
N SER A 473 7.84 16.09 4.93
CA SER A 473 9.01 16.78 5.49
C SER A 473 9.43 16.21 6.83
N GLN A 474 10.73 16.28 7.15
CA GLN A 474 11.21 15.91 8.49
C GLN A 474 10.67 16.85 9.59
N ASN A 475 10.31 18.09 9.24
CA ASN A 475 9.74 19.07 10.17
C ASN A 475 8.28 18.74 10.56
N SER A 476 7.54 18.04 9.70
CA SER A 476 6.14 17.68 9.93
C SER A 476 5.97 16.34 10.65
N LEU A 477 7.06 15.59 10.87
CA LEU A 477 7.08 14.31 11.61
C LEU A 477 6.36 14.37 12.97
N GLN A 478 6.45 15.47 13.72
CA GLN A 478 5.70 15.61 14.98
C GLN A 478 4.19 15.52 14.75
N GLN A 479 3.67 16.30 13.82
CA GLN A 479 2.23 16.45 13.57
C GLN A 479 1.65 15.30 12.73
N GLU A 480 2.39 14.83 11.72
CA GLU A 480 1.94 13.82 10.75
C GLU A 480 2.14 12.38 11.26
N PHE A 481 3.05 12.16 12.20
CA PHE A 481 3.33 10.85 12.79
C PHE A 481 3.03 10.80 14.28
N TYR A 482 3.83 11.49 15.12
CA TYR A 482 3.79 11.29 16.58
C TYR A 482 2.41 11.63 17.17
N ASP A 483 1.84 12.79 16.84
CA ASP A 483 0.54 13.24 17.34
C ASP A 483 -0.61 12.32 16.88
N VAL A 484 -0.52 11.78 15.66
CA VAL A 484 -1.52 10.86 15.09
C VAL A 484 -1.43 9.48 15.75
N VAL A 485 -0.22 8.94 15.92
CA VAL A 485 0.02 7.65 16.59
C VAL A 485 -0.37 7.74 18.08
N ASP A 486 -0.13 8.87 18.74
CA ASP A 486 -0.60 9.14 20.11
C ASP A 486 -2.13 9.17 20.21
N LYS A 487 -2.82 9.73 19.21
CA LYS A 487 -4.29 9.73 19.17
C LYS A 487 -4.82 8.32 18.94
N LEU A 488 -4.36 7.65 17.89
CA LEU A 488 -4.76 6.29 17.53
C LEU A 488 -4.53 5.31 18.68
N SER A 489 -3.35 5.34 19.30
CA SER A 489 -2.95 4.39 20.34
C SER A 489 -3.76 4.50 21.64
N LYS A 490 -4.55 5.57 21.85
CA LYS A 490 -5.48 5.71 22.97
C LYS A 490 -6.73 4.87 22.78
N GLU A 491 -7.33 4.94 21.60
CA GLU A 491 -8.64 4.35 21.27
C GLU A 491 -8.51 2.96 20.61
N HIS A 492 -7.43 2.74 19.85
CA HIS A 492 -7.23 1.56 19.02
C HIS A 492 -5.96 0.77 19.40
N VAL A 493 -5.91 -0.49 19.00
CA VAL A 493 -4.76 -1.41 19.04
C VAL A 493 -4.14 -1.45 17.64
N ILE A 494 -2.83 -1.21 17.53
CA ILE A 494 -2.12 -1.27 16.25
C ILE A 494 -1.77 -2.74 15.96
N LYS A 495 -2.29 -3.26 14.85
CA LYS A 495 -2.11 -4.66 14.42
C LYS A 495 -0.99 -4.82 13.41
N GLY A 496 -0.87 -3.88 12.49
CA GLY A 496 0.23 -3.90 11.54
C GLY A 496 0.55 -2.55 10.91
N VAL A 497 1.80 -2.44 10.48
CA VAL A 497 2.43 -1.24 9.96
C VAL A 497 3.13 -1.58 8.64
N LEU A 498 2.74 -0.92 7.57
CA LEU A 498 3.38 -0.98 6.25
C LEU A 498 4.18 0.30 6.04
N VAL A 499 5.48 0.21 5.74
CA VAL A 499 6.38 1.38 5.67
C VAL A 499 7.05 1.49 4.30
N TYR A 500 6.73 2.52 3.54
CA TYR A 500 7.34 2.78 2.23
C TYR A 500 8.15 4.07 2.26
N VAL A 501 9.47 3.96 2.18
CA VAL A 501 10.41 5.10 2.14
C VAL A 501 10.74 5.42 0.69
N THR A 502 10.65 6.67 0.25
CA THR A 502 11.01 7.02 -1.14
C THR A 502 12.53 7.18 -1.31
N GLU A 503 13.08 6.91 -2.50
CA GLU A 503 14.52 7.12 -2.79
C GLU A 503 14.99 8.57 -2.58
N LYS A 504 14.08 9.55 -2.52
CA LYS A 504 14.39 10.94 -2.11
C LYS A 504 14.85 11.01 -0.66
N TYR A 505 14.27 10.19 0.21
CA TYR A 505 14.63 10.04 1.62
C TYR A 505 15.57 8.85 1.80
N LEU A 506 16.70 8.88 1.09
CA LEU A 506 17.82 7.98 1.36
C LEU A 506 18.19 8.12 2.85
N LEU A 507 17.97 7.05 3.59
CA LEU A 507 18.35 6.93 4.99
C LEU A 507 19.89 6.99 5.07
N ASP A 508 20.42 8.19 5.34
CA ASP A 508 21.85 8.43 5.50
C ASP A 508 22.41 7.64 6.72
N SER A 509 21.53 7.23 7.65
CA SER A 509 21.84 6.45 8.84
C SER A 509 20.73 5.47 9.24
N VAL A 510 21.07 4.53 10.13
CA VAL A 510 20.08 3.67 10.82
C VAL A 510 19.24 4.49 11.83
N GLU A 511 19.71 5.67 12.25
CA GLU A 511 19.01 6.55 13.18
C GLU A 511 17.73 7.14 12.55
N ASP A 512 17.71 7.30 11.22
CA ASP A 512 16.60 7.89 10.46
C ASP A 512 15.31 7.06 10.48
N ILE A 513 15.37 5.78 10.88
CA ILE A 513 14.19 4.89 11.09
C ILE A 513 13.88 4.62 12.56
N VAL A 514 14.66 5.15 13.51
CA VAL A 514 14.47 4.87 14.95
C VAL A 514 13.12 5.39 15.47
N PHE A 515 12.52 6.39 14.82
CA PHE A 515 11.18 6.88 15.16
C PHE A 515 10.08 5.82 14.99
N LEU A 516 10.27 4.80 14.14
CA LEU A 516 9.32 3.68 13.99
C LEU A 516 9.21 2.84 15.28
N ASN A 517 10.20 2.89 16.16
CA ASN A 517 10.09 2.25 17.48
C ASN A 517 9.01 2.88 18.37
N TYR A 518 8.55 4.10 18.03
CA TYR A 518 7.49 4.78 18.77
C TYR A 518 6.20 3.94 18.84
N PHE A 519 5.89 3.14 17.80
CA PHE A 519 4.78 2.18 17.85
C PHE A 519 4.90 1.21 19.03
N LYS A 520 6.12 0.75 19.34
CA LYS A 520 6.38 -0.10 20.51
C LYS A 520 6.38 0.68 21.81
N ASP A 521 6.80 1.94 21.81
CA ASP A 521 6.79 2.79 23.00
C ASP A 521 5.36 3.15 23.44
N VAL A 522 4.44 3.44 22.49
CA VAL A 522 3.02 3.71 22.81
C VAL A 522 2.21 2.45 23.14
N GLN A 523 2.60 1.29 22.60
CA GLN A 523 1.91 0.01 22.84
C GLN A 523 2.89 -1.14 23.17
N PRO A 524 3.58 -1.09 24.33
CA PRO A 524 4.67 -2.02 24.66
C PRO A 524 4.23 -3.48 24.79
N ASN A 525 2.98 -3.73 25.15
CA ASN A 525 2.46 -5.10 25.37
C ASN A 525 1.66 -5.64 24.18
N VAL A 526 1.52 -4.86 23.10
CA VAL A 526 0.83 -5.28 21.88
C VAL A 526 1.86 -5.88 20.90
N PRO A 527 1.64 -7.11 20.40
CA PRO A 527 2.36 -7.60 19.25
C PRO A 527 1.75 -7.01 17.97
N TYR A 528 2.59 -6.59 17.03
CA TYR A 528 2.17 -6.03 15.74
C TYR A 528 3.11 -6.52 14.63
N ALA A 529 2.62 -6.55 13.40
CA ALA A 529 3.46 -6.76 12.23
C ALA A 529 4.11 -5.44 11.77
N LEU A 530 5.38 -5.46 11.38
CA LEU A 530 6.00 -4.37 10.63
C LEU A 530 6.73 -4.93 9.42
N GLY A 531 6.40 -4.39 8.25
CA GLY A 531 7.10 -4.64 7.00
C GLY A 531 7.13 -3.42 6.10
N GLY A 532 8.16 -3.29 5.29
CA GLY A 532 8.39 -2.10 4.50
C GLY A 532 9.57 -2.25 3.56
N CYS A 533 9.73 -1.27 2.67
CA CYS A 533 10.87 -1.20 1.76
C CYS A 533 11.14 0.22 1.26
N ILE A 534 12.37 0.44 0.76
CA ILE A 534 12.73 1.65 0.02
C ILE A 534 12.27 1.48 -1.42
N VAL A 535 11.37 2.37 -1.85
CA VAL A 535 10.70 2.38 -3.15
C VAL A 535 10.94 3.71 -3.87
N GLU A 536 10.54 3.77 -5.12
CA GLU A 536 10.80 4.89 -6.00
C GLU A 536 9.83 6.04 -5.73
N ASP A 537 8.55 5.73 -5.48
CA ASP A 537 7.52 6.73 -5.12
C ASP A 537 6.27 6.08 -4.48
N THR A 538 5.40 6.90 -3.91
CA THR A 538 4.12 6.48 -3.28
C THR A 538 3.02 7.50 -3.55
N MET A 539 1.77 7.05 -3.65
CA MET A 539 0.58 7.91 -3.75
C MET A 539 -0.54 7.35 -2.89
N SER A 540 -1.37 8.21 -2.30
CA SER A 540 -2.59 7.80 -1.61
C SER A 540 -3.72 8.83 -1.66
N GLU A 541 -3.42 10.08 -2.02
CA GLU A 541 -4.43 11.14 -2.08
C GLU A 541 -5.00 11.27 -3.50
N ASN A 542 -6.31 11.50 -3.62
CA ASN A 542 -6.94 11.71 -4.94
C ASN A 542 -6.41 12.98 -5.65
N SER A 543 -5.86 13.94 -4.91
CA SER A 543 -5.12 15.09 -5.45
C SER A 543 -3.85 14.66 -6.19
N ASP A 544 -3.13 13.65 -5.70
CA ASP A 544 -1.92 13.14 -6.33
C ASP A 544 -2.24 12.57 -7.73
N ILE A 545 -3.39 11.92 -7.88
CA ILE A 545 -3.84 11.33 -9.16
C ILE A 545 -4.14 12.42 -10.19
N ASN A 546 -4.85 13.48 -9.79
CA ASN A 546 -5.12 14.61 -10.67
C ASN A 546 -3.81 15.30 -11.10
N LEU A 547 -2.91 15.55 -10.14
CA LEU A 547 -1.58 16.13 -10.43
C LEU A 547 -0.74 15.23 -11.32
N LEU A 548 -0.80 13.90 -11.16
CA LEU A 548 -0.16 12.92 -12.03
C LEU A 548 -0.72 12.98 -13.45
N VAL A 549 -2.04 12.98 -13.61
CA VAL A 549 -2.71 13.08 -14.92
C VAL A 549 -2.34 14.39 -15.62
N ASP A 550 -2.46 15.52 -14.94
CA ASP A 550 -2.15 16.83 -15.53
C ASP A 550 -0.65 16.95 -15.88
N SER A 551 0.26 16.53 -14.98
CA SER A 551 1.72 16.50 -15.26
C SER A 551 2.05 15.66 -16.50
N LEU A 552 1.45 14.48 -16.63
CA LEU A 552 1.68 13.59 -17.78
C LEU A 552 1.15 14.19 -19.10
N ASN A 553 0.00 14.87 -19.08
CA ASN A 553 -0.52 15.58 -20.27
C ASN A 553 0.32 16.82 -20.63
N GLU A 554 1.00 17.43 -19.66
CA GLU A 554 1.99 18.50 -19.89
C GLU A 554 3.38 17.97 -20.33
N GLY A 555 3.60 16.66 -20.30
CA GLY A 555 4.88 16.03 -20.62
C GLY A 555 5.93 16.16 -19.50
N ALA A 556 5.50 16.39 -18.26
CA ALA A 556 6.33 16.49 -17.07
C ALA A 556 6.35 15.19 -16.26
N ASP A 557 7.51 14.87 -15.66
CA ASP A 557 7.64 13.76 -14.72
C ASP A 557 6.91 14.08 -13.41
N PHE A 558 5.85 13.34 -13.08
CA PHE A 558 5.26 13.38 -11.75
C PHE A 558 6.16 12.66 -10.73
N ILE A 559 6.33 13.31 -9.58
CA ILE A 559 6.89 12.66 -8.39
C ILE A 559 6.13 13.18 -7.18
N SER A 560 5.57 12.30 -6.35
CA SER A 560 4.99 12.73 -5.08
C SER A 560 6.07 13.38 -4.22
N GLU A 561 5.69 14.36 -3.40
CA GLU A 561 6.61 14.98 -2.43
C GLU A 561 6.74 14.14 -1.15
N ASN A 562 6.22 12.91 -1.14
CA ASN A 562 6.28 12.01 0.00
C ASN A 562 7.72 11.52 0.22
N LEU A 563 8.20 11.66 1.46
CA LEU A 563 9.45 11.05 1.94
C LEU A 563 9.17 9.65 2.49
N LEU A 564 8.00 9.50 3.12
CA LEU A 564 7.52 8.26 3.70
C LEU A 564 6.00 8.17 3.60
N SER A 565 5.47 7.00 3.25
CA SER A 565 4.07 6.64 3.46
C SER A 565 3.98 5.45 4.42
N ILE A 566 3.17 5.58 5.46
CA ILE A 566 2.91 4.51 6.44
C ILE A 566 1.44 4.09 6.36
N GLY A 567 1.17 2.83 6.01
CA GLY A 567 -0.15 2.23 6.15
C GLY A 567 -0.32 1.58 7.52
N LEU A 568 -1.34 1.99 8.29
CA LEU A 568 -1.65 1.48 9.61
C LEU A 568 -2.95 0.68 9.61
N PHE A 569 -2.89 -0.56 10.09
CA PHE A 569 -4.06 -1.37 10.40
C PHE A 569 -4.29 -1.40 11.90
N THR A 570 -5.51 -1.06 12.32
CA THR A 570 -5.87 -0.90 13.73
C THR A 570 -7.25 -1.46 14.02
N ILE A 571 -7.50 -1.87 15.27
CA ILE A 571 -8.83 -2.28 15.78
C ILE A 571 -9.20 -1.49 17.05
N PRO A 572 -10.47 -1.16 17.32
CA PRO A 572 -10.88 -0.53 18.58
C PRO A 572 -10.50 -1.37 19.80
N LYS A 573 -10.03 -0.73 20.87
CA LYS A 573 -9.76 -1.41 22.16
C LYS A 573 -11.02 -1.93 22.86
N THR A 574 -12.18 -1.39 22.49
CA THR A 574 -13.49 -1.73 23.06
C THR A 574 -14.14 -2.94 22.38
N SER A 575 -13.57 -3.45 21.28
CA SER A 575 -14.09 -4.65 20.61
C SER A 575 -13.77 -5.89 21.46
N ASN A 576 -14.71 -6.21 22.36
CA ASN A 576 -14.69 -7.43 23.16
C ASN A 576 -15.03 -8.67 22.32
N ASN A 577 -15.62 -8.49 21.14
CA ASN A 577 -16.16 -9.55 20.30
C ASN A 577 -15.49 -9.55 18.92
N ASN A 578 -14.23 -9.98 18.87
CA ASN A 578 -13.42 -10.01 17.65
C ASN A 578 -13.82 -11.18 16.72
N GLU A 579 -15.10 -11.23 16.33
CA GLU A 579 -15.72 -12.31 15.53
C GLU A 579 -14.95 -12.60 14.23
N TYR A 580 -14.44 -11.54 13.60
CA TYR A 580 -13.69 -11.58 12.36
C TYR A 580 -12.19 -11.88 12.52
N ASN A 581 -11.72 -12.12 13.76
CA ASN A 581 -10.35 -12.54 14.11
C ASN A 581 -9.22 -11.80 13.36
N PHE A 582 -9.32 -10.48 13.15
CA PHE A 582 -8.31 -9.76 12.37
C PHE A 582 -6.96 -9.74 13.08
N GLU A 583 -5.92 -10.22 12.40
CA GLU A 583 -4.55 -10.25 12.91
C GLU A 583 -3.49 -10.15 11.79
N MET A 584 -2.33 -9.58 12.13
CA MET A 584 -1.22 -9.42 11.19
C MET A 584 0.10 -9.93 11.75
N TYR A 585 0.85 -10.63 10.90
CA TYR A 585 2.12 -11.28 11.26
C TYR A 585 3.21 -10.91 10.26
N SER A 586 4.34 -10.36 10.75
CA SER A 586 5.54 -10.15 9.93
C SER A 586 6.60 -11.25 10.17
N PHE A 587 7.29 -11.65 9.12
CA PHE A 587 8.38 -12.61 9.17
C PHE A 587 9.47 -12.21 8.18
N ILE A 588 10.72 -12.30 8.61
CA ILE A 588 11.86 -11.92 7.78
C ILE A 588 12.68 -13.15 7.43
N ILE A 589 12.95 -13.34 6.14
CA ILE A 589 14.01 -14.20 5.66
C ILE A 589 15.27 -13.33 5.63
N GLU A 590 16.18 -13.60 6.56
CA GLU A 590 17.44 -12.86 6.66
C GLU A 590 18.26 -12.99 5.38
N SER A 591 19.19 -12.04 5.19
CA SER A 591 20.19 -12.16 4.13
C SER A 591 20.90 -13.51 4.18
N SER A 592 21.27 -14.01 5.36
CA SER A 592 21.89 -15.31 5.67
C SER A 592 21.24 -16.54 5.01
N ASP A 593 19.93 -16.50 4.76
CA ASP A 593 19.14 -17.63 4.30
C ASP A 593 19.08 -17.68 2.76
N TRP A 594 20.16 -18.18 2.16
CA TRP A 594 20.34 -18.32 0.70
C TRP A 594 19.94 -19.68 0.13
N THR A 595 19.77 -20.73 0.94
CA THR A 595 19.55 -22.10 0.47
C THR A 595 18.08 -22.51 0.58
N LYS A 596 17.59 -23.35 -0.33
CA LYS A 596 16.22 -23.87 -0.30
C LYS A 596 15.86 -24.52 1.06
N PRO A 597 16.71 -25.37 1.67
CA PRO A 597 16.39 -25.96 2.97
C PRO A 597 16.23 -24.92 4.09
N LYS A 598 17.10 -23.90 4.15
CA LYS A 598 16.99 -22.82 5.15
C LYS A 598 15.74 -21.98 4.95
N ILE A 599 15.50 -21.50 3.74
CA ILE A 599 14.30 -20.73 3.39
C ILE A 599 13.03 -21.52 3.73
N GLN A 600 12.99 -22.81 3.38
CA GLN A 600 11.87 -23.69 3.71
C GLN A 600 11.72 -23.87 5.23
N GLN A 601 12.81 -24.09 5.96
CA GLN A 601 12.79 -24.21 7.42
C GLN A 601 12.23 -22.95 8.07
N SER A 602 12.77 -21.77 7.76
CA SER A 602 12.37 -20.49 8.35
C SER A 602 10.88 -20.19 8.07
N VAL A 603 10.38 -20.48 6.86
CA VAL A 603 8.94 -20.37 6.51
C VAL A 603 8.09 -21.40 7.26
N THR A 604 8.54 -22.65 7.38
CA THR A 604 7.82 -23.69 8.12
C THR A 604 7.77 -23.38 9.63
N GLU A 605 8.84 -22.84 10.22
CA GLU A 605 8.87 -22.36 11.60
C GLU A 605 7.96 -21.15 11.85
N PHE A 606 7.89 -20.21 10.90
CA PHE A 606 6.91 -19.13 10.94
C PHE A 606 5.48 -19.67 10.94
N SER A 607 5.18 -20.60 10.03
CA SER A 607 3.82 -21.14 9.87
C SER A 607 3.28 -21.90 11.07
N LYS A 608 4.14 -22.45 11.92
CA LYS A 608 3.76 -23.08 13.20
C LYS A 608 3.28 -22.07 14.26
N LYS A 609 3.64 -20.79 14.09
CA LYS A 609 3.32 -19.68 15.02
C LYS A 609 2.14 -18.83 14.55
N VAL A 610 1.58 -19.12 13.37
CA VAL A 610 0.57 -18.28 12.70
C VAL A 610 -0.69 -19.11 12.42
N PRO A 611 -1.85 -18.73 12.97
CA PRO A 611 -3.13 -19.36 12.67
C PRO A 611 -3.47 -19.28 11.18
N ARG A 612 -4.30 -20.20 10.70
CA ARG A 612 -4.80 -20.18 9.33
C ARG A 612 -6.19 -19.59 9.32
N PHE A 613 -6.29 -18.47 8.64
CA PHE A 613 -7.52 -17.71 8.46
C PHE A 613 -8.19 -18.13 7.16
N GLU A 614 -9.52 -18.07 7.17
CA GLU A 614 -10.40 -18.24 6.02
C GLU A 614 -10.02 -17.31 4.87
N HIS A 615 -9.77 -16.05 5.19
CA HIS A 615 -9.30 -15.04 4.25
C HIS A 615 -7.89 -14.62 4.65
N SER A 616 -6.97 -14.60 3.68
CA SER A 616 -5.63 -14.09 3.93
C SER A 616 -4.88 -13.63 2.69
N ILE A 617 -4.00 -12.65 2.90
CA ILE A 617 -3.05 -12.18 1.90
C ILE A 617 -1.64 -12.11 2.51
N ALA A 618 -0.62 -12.11 1.65
CA ALA A 618 0.76 -11.92 2.06
C ALA A 618 1.42 -10.83 1.20
N LEU A 619 1.84 -9.75 1.85
CA LEU A 619 2.68 -8.74 1.24
C LEU A 619 4.14 -9.20 1.30
N LYS A 620 4.78 -9.39 0.15
CA LYS A 620 6.19 -9.75 0.08
C LYS A 620 6.98 -8.52 -0.35
N LEU A 621 7.79 -8.03 0.58
CA LEU A 621 8.64 -6.85 0.46
C LEU A 621 10.09 -7.33 0.55
N SER A 622 10.88 -7.16 -0.50
CA SER A 622 12.19 -7.85 -0.60
C SER A 622 13.29 -7.01 -1.18
N CYS A 623 14.54 -7.37 -0.92
CA CYS A 623 15.65 -6.67 -1.55
C CYS A 623 15.82 -7.13 -2.98
N VAL A 624 15.93 -6.20 -3.94
CA VAL A 624 16.37 -6.51 -5.31
C VAL A 624 17.67 -7.35 -5.33
N GLY A 625 18.51 -7.24 -4.28
CA GLY A 625 19.70 -8.05 -4.08
C GLY A 625 19.50 -9.55 -3.79
N ARG A 626 18.27 -10.03 -3.55
CA ARG A 626 17.97 -11.46 -3.38
C ARG A 626 17.88 -12.22 -4.72
N ASP A 627 17.72 -11.51 -5.85
CA ASP A 627 17.80 -12.04 -7.22
C ASP A 627 17.05 -13.38 -7.42
N GLN A 628 17.73 -14.47 -7.81
CA GLN A 628 17.09 -15.75 -8.12
C GLN A 628 16.37 -16.40 -6.93
N LYS A 629 16.61 -15.94 -5.69
CA LYS A 629 15.97 -16.50 -4.48
C LYS A 629 14.50 -16.13 -4.37
N HIS A 630 14.06 -15.05 -4.99
CA HIS A 630 12.70 -14.57 -4.76
C HIS A 630 11.59 -15.47 -5.29
N VAL A 631 11.86 -16.28 -6.33
CA VAL A 631 10.91 -17.30 -6.83
C VAL A 631 10.77 -18.41 -5.80
N LEU A 632 11.93 -18.90 -5.35
CA LEU A 632 12.08 -19.94 -4.33
C LEU A 632 11.42 -19.55 -2.99
N GLU A 633 11.55 -18.30 -2.56
CA GLU A 633 10.84 -17.76 -1.39
C GLU A 633 9.32 -17.87 -1.55
N GLN A 634 8.78 -17.46 -2.70
CA GLN A 634 7.35 -17.55 -2.98
C GLN A 634 6.88 -19.00 -3.06
N ASP A 635 7.68 -19.91 -3.61
CA ASP A 635 7.35 -21.34 -3.68
C ASP A 635 7.33 -21.97 -2.29
N CYS A 636 8.35 -21.71 -1.46
CA CYS A 636 8.37 -22.16 -0.06
C CYS A 636 7.21 -21.58 0.75
N PHE A 637 6.89 -20.28 0.56
CA PHE A 637 5.74 -19.65 1.21
C PHE A 637 4.42 -20.26 0.73
N ARG A 638 4.19 -20.38 -0.58
CA ARG A 638 2.96 -20.92 -1.17
C ARG A 638 2.75 -22.39 -0.83
N ALA A 639 3.80 -23.20 -0.75
CA ALA A 639 3.71 -24.59 -0.34
C ALA A 639 3.15 -24.74 1.09
N VAL A 640 3.40 -23.75 1.94
CA VAL A 640 2.97 -23.73 3.34
C VAL A 640 1.66 -22.94 3.51
N PHE A 641 1.42 -21.91 2.70
CA PHE A 641 0.24 -21.06 2.66
C PHE A 641 -0.43 -21.12 1.26
N PRO A 642 -1.08 -22.26 0.90
CA PRO A 642 -1.58 -22.50 -0.46
C PRO A 642 -2.66 -21.50 -0.89
N ASN A 643 -3.55 -21.14 0.04
CA ASN A 643 -4.73 -20.31 -0.21
C ASN A 643 -4.47 -18.81 0.04
N THR A 644 -3.21 -18.37 0.12
CA THR A 644 -2.87 -16.97 0.39
C THR A 644 -2.33 -16.30 -0.87
N THR A 645 -3.02 -15.26 -1.36
CA THR A 645 -2.52 -14.43 -2.47
C THR A 645 -1.27 -13.66 -2.04
N ILE A 646 -0.24 -13.63 -2.90
CA ILE A 646 1.01 -12.93 -2.65
C ILE A 646 1.12 -11.74 -3.60
N VAL A 647 1.32 -10.55 -3.06
CA VAL A 647 1.49 -9.30 -3.81
C VAL A 647 2.55 -8.43 -3.15
N GLY A 648 3.08 -7.42 -3.82
CA GLY A 648 4.11 -6.54 -3.25
C GLY A 648 5.16 -6.09 -4.26
N CYS A 649 6.33 -5.72 -3.74
CA CYS A 649 7.42 -5.15 -4.53
C CYS A 649 8.80 -5.49 -3.95
N TYR A 650 9.84 -5.21 -4.73
CA TYR A 650 11.21 -5.29 -4.27
C TYR A 650 11.84 -3.91 -4.27
N GLY A 651 12.38 -3.55 -3.12
CA GLY A 651 12.99 -2.26 -2.89
C GLY A 651 14.52 -2.30 -2.91
N ASN A 652 15.10 -1.13 -2.69
CA ASN A 652 16.55 -0.96 -2.50
C ASN A 652 17.02 -1.20 -1.05
N GLY A 653 16.13 -1.73 -0.21
CA GLY A 653 16.32 -2.14 1.18
C GLY A 653 14.95 -2.39 1.82
N GLU A 654 14.88 -3.21 2.87
CA GLU A 654 13.63 -3.59 3.54
C GLU A 654 13.65 -3.13 4.98
N LEU A 655 12.47 -2.89 5.52
CA LEU A 655 12.26 -2.53 6.91
C LEU A 655 11.33 -3.59 7.49
N GLY A 656 11.67 -4.16 8.64
CA GLY A 656 10.81 -5.17 9.24
C GLY A 656 11.19 -5.54 10.65
N ILE A 657 10.22 -6.12 11.35
CA ILE A 657 10.46 -6.89 12.58
C ILE A 657 9.95 -8.31 12.36
N HIS A 658 10.59 -9.31 12.96
CA HIS A 658 9.90 -10.58 13.19
C HIS A 658 8.74 -10.31 14.13
N HIS A 659 7.55 -10.85 13.83
CA HIS A 659 6.37 -10.66 14.67
C HIS A 659 6.72 -11.06 16.11
N PRO A 660 6.64 -10.13 17.06
CA PRO A 660 7.07 -10.38 18.42
C PRO A 660 6.17 -11.46 19.02
N ALA A 661 6.75 -12.35 19.82
CA ALA A 661 5.96 -13.29 20.60
C ALA A 661 4.96 -12.50 21.46
N ARG A 662 3.70 -12.97 21.53
CA ARG A 662 2.73 -12.45 22.48
C ARG A 662 3.36 -12.53 23.88
N PRO A 663 3.36 -11.46 24.68
CA PRO A 663 3.84 -11.55 26.05
C PRO A 663 3.13 -12.70 26.76
N GLU A 664 3.87 -13.57 27.44
CA GLU A 664 3.23 -14.55 28.31
C GLU A 664 2.37 -13.78 29.32
N PRO A 665 1.11 -14.21 29.59
CA PRO A 665 0.28 -13.56 30.59
C PRO A 665 1.08 -13.49 31.90
N GLU A 666 1.21 -12.29 32.48
CA GLU A 666 2.09 -12.08 33.63
C GLU A 666 1.71 -13.03 34.77
N ALA A 667 2.45 -14.14 34.89
CA ALA A 667 2.34 -15.03 36.03
C ALA A 667 2.71 -14.18 37.25
N LEU A 668 1.78 -14.07 38.21
CA LEU A 668 1.80 -13.26 39.43
C LEU A 668 3.00 -13.59 40.34
N SER A 669 4.20 -13.27 39.86
CA SER A 669 5.48 -13.68 40.39
C SER A 669 6.25 -12.43 40.82
N ASN A 670 6.18 -12.15 42.12
CA ASN A 670 6.78 -11.00 42.77
C ASN A 670 8.32 -11.09 42.79
N ALA A 671 8.98 -10.98 41.63
CA ALA A 671 10.43 -11.06 41.51
C ALA A 671 10.97 -10.13 40.41
N THR A 672 11.18 -8.86 40.75
CA THR A 672 11.74 -7.81 39.87
C THR A 672 13.24 -8.01 39.58
N LYS A 673 13.60 -9.13 38.93
CA LYS A 673 14.92 -9.27 38.28
C LYS A 673 14.90 -8.49 36.98
N ARG A 674 15.50 -7.29 36.99
CA ARG A 674 15.70 -6.47 35.77
C ARG A 674 16.41 -7.31 34.71
N HIS A 675 15.68 -7.70 33.67
CA HIS A 675 16.26 -8.45 32.55
C HIS A 675 17.33 -7.59 31.89
N ARG A 676 18.56 -8.13 31.81
CA ARG A 676 19.61 -7.50 31.01
C ARG A 676 19.16 -7.61 29.55
N ARG A 677 19.03 -6.49 28.84
CA ARG A 677 18.67 -6.50 27.41
C ARG A 677 19.86 -7.10 26.63
N ASP A 678 19.58 -8.11 25.82
CA ASP A 678 20.59 -8.66 24.90
C ASP A 678 20.96 -7.66 23.81
N SER A 679 22.21 -7.72 23.38
CA SER A 679 22.81 -6.81 22.39
C SER A 679 22.53 -7.24 20.95
N GLY A 680 21.25 -7.48 20.62
CA GLY A 680 20.79 -7.50 19.23
C GLY A 680 20.83 -6.09 18.60
N PRO A 681 20.36 -5.90 17.35
CA PRO A 681 20.05 -4.56 16.86
C PRO A 681 19.12 -3.90 17.88
N GLN A 682 19.52 -2.75 18.44
CA GLN A 682 19.08 -2.28 19.77
C GLN A 682 17.56 -2.12 19.95
N PHE A 683 16.80 -2.15 18.84
CA PHE A 683 15.36 -1.94 18.79
C PHE A 683 14.61 -2.96 17.90
N GLY A 684 15.27 -4.01 17.40
CA GLY A 684 14.62 -5.11 16.67
C GLY A 684 14.19 -4.85 15.22
N ILE A 685 14.18 -3.59 14.76
CA ILE A 685 13.99 -3.26 13.34
C ILE A 685 15.23 -3.67 12.55
N MET A 686 15.05 -4.53 11.55
CA MET A 686 16.11 -4.92 10.62
C MET A 686 16.03 -4.10 9.33
N TYR A 687 17.19 -3.61 8.89
CA TYR A 687 17.45 -3.04 7.58
C TYR A 687 18.60 -3.82 6.92
N SER A 688 18.31 -4.67 5.93
CA SER A 688 19.29 -5.62 5.39
C SER A 688 19.01 -6.05 3.93
N TYR A 689 19.73 -7.07 3.44
CA TYR A 689 19.50 -7.73 2.14
C TYR A 689 18.55 -8.93 2.30
N SER A 690 17.30 -8.66 2.65
CA SER A 690 16.32 -9.60 3.21
C SER A 690 15.05 -9.75 2.36
N THR A 691 14.09 -10.53 2.88
CA THR A 691 12.70 -10.54 2.43
C THR A 691 11.78 -10.51 3.65
N VAL A 692 10.95 -9.48 3.77
CA VAL A 692 9.86 -9.41 4.76
C VAL A 692 8.56 -9.89 4.11
N PHE A 693 7.93 -10.90 4.71
CA PHE A 693 6.54 -11.25 4.46
C PHE A 693 5.68 -10.61 5.56
N VAL A 694 4.64 -9.87 5.18
CA VAL A 694 3.55 -9.43 6.08
C VAL A 694 2.30 -10.21 5.70
N TYR A 695 1.96 -11.19 6.53
CA TYR A 695 0.73 -11.99 6.42
C TYR A 695 -0.41 -11.27 7.14
N ILE A 696 -1.54 -11.12 6.47
CA ILE A 696 -2.77 -10.48 6.96
C ILE A 696 -3.87 -11.52 6.89
N GLY A 697 -4.57 -11.77 7.99
CA GLY A 697 -5.62 -12.80 8.07
C GLY A 697 -6.85 -12.36 8.86
N TRP A 698 -8.03 -12.83 8.41
CA TRP A 698 -9.34 -12.56 9.02
C TRP A 698 -10.39 -13.60 8.64
N GLY A 699 -11.56 -13.51 9.25
CA GLY A 699 -12.63 -14.51 9.16
C GLY A 699 -12.42 -15.67 10.14
N LYS A 700 -12.93 -16.85 9.80
CA LYS A 700 -12.80 -18.03 10.65
C LYS A 700 -11.35 -18.52 10.72
N ILE A 701 -10.91 -18.90 11.92
CA ILE A 701 -9.65 -19.64 12.08
C ILE A 701 -9.90 -21.11 11.70
N ILE A 702 -9.42 -21.50 10.52
CA ILE A 702 -9.50 -22.87 9.98
C ILE A 702 -8.54 -23.81 10.71
N SER A 703 -7.35 -23.32 11.10
CA SER A 703 -6.39 -24.10 11.89
C SER A 703 -5.66 -23.22 12.91
N PRO A 704 -5.79 -23.46 14.22
CA PRO A 704 -5.15 -22.64 15.26
C PRO A 704 -3.64 -22.88 15.37
N GLN A 705 -3.15 -23.99 14.80
CA GLN A 705 -1.74 -24.34 14.68
C GLN A 705 -1.43 -24.48 13.19
N GLY A 706 -0.17 -24.28 12.78
CA GLY A 706 0.26 -24.55 11.41
C GLY A 706 -0.01 -26.00 10.97
N PRO A 707 0.00 -26.31 9.67
CA PRO A 707 -0.24 -27.67 9.19
C PRO A 707 0.71 -28.67 9.87
N LEU A 708 0.14 -29.78 10.34
CA LEU A 708 0.85 -30.95 10.88
C LEU A 708 1.66 -31.65 9.79
#